data_AF-A0AAV9R3N8-F1
#
_entry.id   AF-A0AAV9R3N8-F1
#
_cell.length_a   1.000
_cell.length_b   1.000
_cell.length_c   1.000
_cell.angle_alpha   90.00
_cell.angle_beta   90.00
_cell.angle_gamma   90.00
#
_symmetry.space_group_name_H-M   'P 1'
#
loop_
_entity.id
_entity.type
_entity.pdbx_description
1 polymer ?
#
loop_
_entity_poly.entity_id
_entity_poly.type
_entity_poly.pdbx_seq_one_letter_code
_entity_poly.pdbx_strand_id
1 'polypeptide(L)'
;MHPDFRMLVLANRPGFPFLGNDFFGALGDIFSCHAVDNPKPQAELAMLKQYGPDVPEATLQKLVAAFGELRSMADQGTITYPYSTREVVNIVKHLQKFPNEGLANVVRNVFDFDSYNKDLREVLIEALHKQGIPIGAKPTSVNLAKELPLPEVRMTGYWTLNQGGNARRKLLCPTETRTIDVKGPAFLRVQSYPCNRQESRALSFTEEKAHWQIPMNEVNIISDVVSSDDTLYVAMCNPVSLYSMKERGENIQCMELYDVFPRTMSGVWQPFVTVAPLGSPLDGQVVLHEEQSNTVLHLDLVTGAVRRLLLSPDSDQTASRASNWWSNKEQQGGHKMCRDFSQKNWLLFFKEDGNQLEVLDVLEGQVHSISLPINLKSVFLVAEDRWLLLESNTKKKFLLTKPMHMAAEDSGVCQLHSIVEDPVSAGHGAGSAEVLVPQMLSNEQLPNENLSAALDQRIVSPNRVLADTSCFAQIIVGFPDLMSPNEVYTFKRPVDLSAIKSSESGSQTFFRGALRSGTAKRENCVSLLSANQVVRAIPPTKVPLRDIYPKDVTPPMTAAYLEVTDLTSKKLKYIPVPRSMSVSPYTNWSSKVSDCDVLVAALGSGSVVTVDMGGYVRQWETGLDTLQRSLMEWRNMIGSENGRPIQITIQRDSGLDVSAPKHGKIDPGNAPHVGGNQWAGGTGGRDTAGLGGKGGPYRLDAGHKVYQVSQAEKDAVPEEVRRAAREMAEKAFKERLKEIDMSEYDASTYERFSNAVRRQVQSLRIILDSLQAKGKERQWLKNQSMGELDDAKIIDGLTGEKTIYKRRGELDPEQGSPQQKPKRLRVLADVSGSMYRFNGVDARLERSMEAVCMVMEALESYEHKFKYDIVGHSGDGFDIELVSADKMPKNDKQRLKVLKTMHAHSQFCMSGDYTLEATEASIKQLAQEEADEHFVVVLSDANLERYGIRPERFSQVLTSDPQVNAFAIFIGSLGDQAERLQRTLPAGRSFVAMDTKQIPQILQQIFTSTMLSSA
;
A
#
# COMPACT_ATOMS: atom_id res chain seq x y z
N MET A 1 -37.95 40.39 -5.94
CA MET A 1 -38.36 39.05 -5.51
C MET A 1 -39.20 39.15 -4.25
N HIS A 2 -40.14 38.21 -4.04
CA HIS A 2 -40.95 38.17 -2.82
C HIS A 2 -40.10 37.70 -1.62
N PRO A 3 -40.25 38.26 -0.40
CA PRO A 3 -39.43 37.89 0.76
C PRO A 3 -39.50 36.40 1.13
N ASP A 4 -40.65 35.77 0.90
CA ASP A 4 -40.87 34.33 1.18
C ASP A 4 -40.48 33.40 0.03
N PHE A 5 -39.94 33.94 -1.07
CA PHE A 5 -39.54 33.11 -2.21
C PHE A 5 -38.26 32.33 -1.88
N ARG A 6 -38.36 31.00 -1.87
CA ARG A 6 -37.24 30.06 -1.69
C ARG A 6 -37.02 29.29 -2.97
N MET A 7 -35.76 29.00 -3.29
CA MET A 7 -35.38 28.20 -4.44
C MET A 7 -34.46 27.06 -3.98
N LEU A 8 -34.79 25.83 -4.39
CA LEU A 8 -33.95 24.65 -4.23
C LEU A 8 -33.28 24.38 -5.58
N VAL A 9 -31.98 24.62 -5.67
CA VAL A 9 -31.21 24.49 -6.92
C VAL A 9 -30.35 23.24 -6.84
N LEU A 10 -30.51 22.33 -7.81
CA LEU A 10 -29.58 21.24 -8.04
C LEU A 10 -28.51 21.74 -9.02
N ALA A 11 -27.35 22.11 -8.49
CA ALA A 11 -26.21 22.60 -9.27
C ALA A 11 -24.92 21.91 -8.83
N ASN A 12 -23.94 21.86 -9.72
CA ASN A 12 -22.59 21.46 -9.36
C ASN A 12 -21.97 22.49 -8.42
N ARG A 13 -21.05 22.05 -7.55
CA ARG A 13 -20.30 22.96 -6.67
C ARG A 13 -19.58 24.00 -7.53
N PRO A 14 -19.67 25.30 -7.20
CA PRO A 14 -18.92 26.33 -7.92
C PRO A 14 -17.41 26.05 -7.83
N GLY A 15 -16.73 25.93 -8.97
CA GLY A 15 -15.32 25.58 -9.07
C GLY A 15 -14.84 25.44 -10.52
N PHE A 16 -13.54 25.53 -10.75
CA PHE A 16 -12.91 25.39 -12.07
C PHE A 16 -12.11 24.07 -12.13
N PRO A 17 -12.14 23.31 -13.25
CA PRO A 17 -12.84 23.58 -14.50
C PRO A 17 -14.34 23.31 -14.39
N PHE A 18 -15.14 24.22 -14.94
CA PHE A 18 -16.60 24.15 -14.91
C PHE A 18 -17.16 23.67 -16.24
N LEU A 19 -17.96 22.61 -16.22
CA LEU A 19 -18.74 22.13 -17.36
C LEU A 19 -20.21 22.51 -17.14
N GLY A 20 -20.59 23.76 -17.44
CA GLY A 20 -21.97 24.25 -17.28
C GLY A 20 -22.14 25.77 -17.47
N ASN A 21 -23.33 26.30 -17.12
CA ASN A 21 -23.62 27.74 -17.06
C ASN A 21 -23.41 28.29 -15.64
N ASP A 22 -22.67 29.40 -15.50
CA ASP A 22 -22.32 29.99 -14.20
C ASP A 22 -23.54 30.65 -13.54
N PHE A 23 -24.35 29.82 -12.89
CA PHE A 23 -25.55 30.24 -12.18
C PHE A 23 -25.22 31.13 -10.96
N PHE A 24 -24.10 30.85 -10.29
CA PHE A 24 -23.72 31.57 -9.08
C PHE A 24 -23.24 32.98 -9.40
N GLY A 25 -22.46 33.16 -10.46
CA GLY A 25 -22.06 34.49 -10.95
C GLY A 25 -23.23 35.36 -11.42
N ALA A 26 -24.34 34.75 -11.86
CA ALA A 26 -25.50 35.48 -12.38
C ALA A 26 -26.52 35.91 -11.30
N LEU A 27 -26.69 35.14 -10.22
CA LEU A 27 -27.79 35.31 -9.26
C LEU A 27 -27.38 35.17 -7.78
N GLY A 28 -26.11 34.88 -7.49
CA GLY A 28 -25.63 34.55 -6.15
C GLY A 28 -25.70 35.71 -5.14
N ASP A 29 -25.75 36.95 -5.61
CA ASP A 29 -25.90 38.18 -4.82
C ASP A 29 -27.34 38.44 -4.36
N ILE A 30 -28.34 37.82 -4.99
CA ILE A 30 -29.77 38.05 -4.71
C ILE A 30 -30.37 37.00 -3.77
N PHE A 31 -29.67 35.89 -3.50
CA PHE A 31 -30.16 34.78 -2.67
C PHE A 31 -29.22 34.45 -1.50
N SER A 32 -29.79 34.10 -0.35
CA SER A 32 -29.06 33.41 0.73
C SER A 32 -28.83 31.96 0.33
N CYS A 33 -27.64 31.65 -0.17
CA CYS A 33 -27.26 30.33 -0.65
C CYS A 33 -26.89 29.39 0.52
N HIS A 34 -27.47 28.19 0.53
CA HIS A 34 -27.09 27.10 1.43
C HIS A 34 -26.77 25.87 0.58
N ALA A 35 -25.49 25.51 0.48
CA ALA A 35 -25.05 24.32 -0.25
C ALA A 35 -25.26 23.07 0.62
N VAL A 36 -25.64 21.97 -0.02
CA VAL A 36 -25.69 20.65 0.62
C VAL A 36 -24.39 19.93 0.27
N ASP A 37 -23.55 19.72 1.28
CA ASP A 37 -22.28 19.02 1.13
C ASP A 37 -22.48 17.52 0.92
N ASN A 38 -21.38 16.83 0.59
CA ASN A 38 -21.34 15.37 0.54
C ASN A 38 -21.86 14.77 1.86
N PRO A 39 -22.56 13.62 1.80
CA PRO A 39 -23.06 12.96 2.99
C PRO A 39 -21.91 12.64 3.95
N LYS A 40 -22.16 12.82 5.26
CA LYS A 40 -21.22 12.38 6.29
C LYS A 40 -20.99 10.86 6.15
N PRO A 41 -19.80 10.33 6.53
CA PRO A 41 -19.46 8.92 6.32
C PRO A 41 -20.53 7.93 6.80
N GLN A 42 -21.15 8.19 7.96
CA GLN A 42 -22.23 7.34 8.50
C GLN A 42 -23.51 7.37 7.63
N ALA A 43 -23.87 8.53 7.10
CA ALA A 43 -25.02 8.68 6.22
C ALA A 43 -24.75 8.05 4.84
N GLU A 44 -23.53 8.20 4.32
CA GLU A 44 -23.12 7.55 3.07
C GLU A 44 -23.13 6.03 3.22
N LEU A 45 -22.57 5.50 4.31
CA LEU A 45 -22.59 4.06 4.61
C LEU A 45 -24.03 3.50 4.69
N ALA A 46 -24.91 4.19 5.42
CA ALA A 46 -26.32 3.79 5.53
C ALA A 46 -27.03 3.78 4.16
N MET A 47 -26.72 4.76 3.31
CA MET A 47 -27.24 4.82 1.95
C MET A 47 -26.70 3.68 1.08
N LEU A 48 -25.39 3.40 1.11
CA LEU A 48 -24.79 2.32 0.32
C LEU A 48 -25.32 0.94 0.72
N LYS A 49 -25.59 0.72 2.02
CA LYS A 49 -26.19 -0.52 2.53
C LYS A 49 -27.59 -0.78 1.97
N GLN A 50 -28.34 0.25 1.58
CA GLN A 50 -29.62 0.10 0.90
C GLN A 50 -29.46 -0.35 -0.56
N TYR A 51 -28.37 0.05 -1.23
CA TYR A 51 -28.10 -0.34 -2.61
C TYR A 51 -27.44 -1.71 -2.75
N GLY A 52 -26.69 -2.15 -1.73
CA GLY A 52 -26.02 -3.45 -1.70
C GLY A 52 -26.15 -4.12 -0.32
N PRO A 53 -27.32 -4.67 0.03
CA PRO A 53 -27.54 -5.29 1.33
C PRO A 53 -26.69 -6.56 1.55
N ASP A 54 -26.29 -7.25 0.49
CA ASP A 54 -25.46 -8.46 0.56
C ASP A 54 -23.95 -8.15 0.46
N VAL A 55 -23.59 -6.88 0.22
CA VAL A 55 -22.18 -6.45 0.19
C VAL A 55 -21.67 -6.34 1.63
N PRO A 56 -20.52 -6.95 1.97
CA PRO A 56 -19.99 -6.90 3.33
C PRO A 56 -19.79 -5.47 3.83
N GLU A 57 -20.23 -5.19 5.06
CA GLU A 57 -20.17 -3.84 5.64
C GLU A 57 -18.73 -3.30 5.72
N ALA A 58 -17.74 -4.17 5.94
CA ALA A 58 -16.32 -3.81 5.92
C ALA A 58 -15.87 -3.29 4.53
N THR A 59 -16.39 -3.86 3.45
CA THR A 59 -16.12 -3.40 2.08
C THR A 59 -16.74 -2.02 1.84
N LEU A 60 -17.96 -1.80 2.32
CA LEU A 60 -18.63 -0.50 2.22
C LEU A 60 -17.88 0.59 3.00
N GLN A 61 -17.41 0.28 4.22
CA GLN A 61 -16.61 1.21 5.02
C GLN A 61 -15.31 1.61 4.31
N LYS A 62 -14.59 0.66 3.69
CA LYS A 62 -13.38 0.96 2.90
C LYS A 62 -13.67 1.87 1.70
N LEU A 63 -14.78 1.64 1.00
CA LEU A 63 -15.20 2.47 -0.13
C LEU A 63 -15.54 3.90 0.31
N VAL A 64 -16.29 4.06 1.40
CA VAL A 64 -16.61 5.39 1.95
C VAL A 64 -15.33 6.13 2.36
N ALA A 65 -14.40 5.45 3.03
CA ALA A 65 -13.14 6.04 3.45
C ALA A 65 -12.26 6.45 2.26
N ALA A 66 -12.09 5.56 1.27
CA ALA A 66 -11.27 5.83 0.09
C ALA A 66 -11.82 6.97 -0.76
N PHE A 67 -13.12 6.97 -1.06
CA PHE A 67 -13.73 8.05 -1.83
C PHE A 67 -13.84 9.35 -1.02
N GLY A 68 -13.95 9.29 0.31
CA GLY A 68 -13.83 10.45 1.18
C GLY A 68 -12.45 11.11 1.09
N GLU A 69 -11.38 10.30 1.09
CA GLU A 69 -10.00 10.78 0.92
C GLU A 69 -9.77 11.40 -0.46
N LEU A 70 -10.25 10.75 -1.53
CA LEU A 70 -10.17 11.29 -2.89
C LEU A 70 -10.91 12.64 -3.02
N ARG A 71 -12.10 12.78 -2.42
CA ARG A 71 -12.82 14.06 -2.39
C ARG A 71 -12.07 15.13 -1.62
N SER A 72 -11.43 14.77 -0.50
CA SER A 72 -10.57 15.70 0.25
C SER A 72 -9.37 16.17 -0.58
N MET A 73 -8.76 15.27 -1.36
CA MET A 73 -7.67 15.64 -2.28
C MET A 73 -8.15 16.57 -3.40
N ALA A 74 -9.37 16.38 -3.90
CA ALA A 74 -9.97 17.27 -4.89
C ALA A 74 -10.27 18.66 -4.30
N ASP A 75 -10.81 18.70 -3.08
CA ASP A 75 -11.08 19.95 -2.36
C ASP A 75 -9.80 20.73 -2.04
N GLN A 76 -8.67 20.04 -1.86
CA GLN A 76 -7.34 20.64 -1.69
C GLN A 76 -6.65 21.02 -3.02
N GLY A 77 -7.25 20.66 -4.16
CA GLY A 77 -6.69 20.90 -5.49
C GLY A 77 -5.53 19.98 -5.87
N THR A 78 -5.28 18.90 -5.12
CA THR A 78 -4.25 17.90 -5.43
C THR A 78 -4.64 17.06 -6.64
N ILE A 79 -5.93 16.75 -6.77
CA ILE A 79 -6.50 16.11 -7.96
C ILE A 79 -7.58 17.02 -8.55
N THR A 80 -7.76 16.95 -9.87
CA THR A 80 -8.72 17.82 -10.57
C THR A 80 -10.14 17.26 -10.59
N TYR A 81 -10.31 15.94 -10.49
CA TYR A 81 -11.60 15.29 -10.59
C TYR A 81 -12.21 14.95 -9.22
N PRO A 82 -13.39 15.50 -8.88
CA PRO A 82 -14.06 15.20 -7.62
C PRO A 82 -14.88 13.91 -7.72
N TYR A 83 -14.30 12.78 -7.30
CA TYR A 83 -14.98 11.48 -7.32
C TYR A 83 -16.28 11.51 -6.50
N SER A 84 -17.40 11.23 -7.16
CA SER A 84 -18.73 11.45 -6.63
C SER A 84 -19.28 10.25 -5.87
N THR A 85 -20.22 10.47 -4.95
CA THR A 85 -20.98 9.38 -4.30
C THR A 85 -21.70 8.47 -5.31
N ARG A 86 -22.02 8.96 -6.52
CA ARG A 86 -22.67 8.16 -7.57
C ARG A 86 -21.76 7.03 -8.07
N GLU A 87 -20.45 7.27 -8.15
CA GLU A 87 -19.48 6.25 -8.55
C GLU A 87 -19.42 5.13 -7.52
N VAL A 88 -19.39 5.48 -6.23
CA VAL A 88 -19.45 4.51 -5.13
C VAL A 88 -20.74 3.68 -5.19
N VAL A 89 -21.88 4.32 -5.43
CA VAL A 89 -23.17 3.62 -5.59
C VAL A 89 -23.12 2.65 -6.77
N ASN A 90 -22.50 3.01 -7.89
CA ASN A 90 -22.37 2.12 -9.04
C ASN A 90 -21.47 0.92 -8.73
N ILE A 91 -20.36 1.11 -8.02
CA ILE A 91 -19.49 0.03 -7.54
C ILE A 91 -20.30 -0.93 -6.64
N VAL A 92 -21.03 -0.40 -5.67
CA VAL A 92 -21.83 -1.21 -4.72
C VAL A 92 -22.95 -1.98 -5.43
N LYS A 93 -23.68 -1.33 -6.35
CA LYS A 93 -24.70 -2.00 -7.18
C LYS A 93 -24.09 -3.12 -8.03
N HIS A 94 -22.89 -2.91 -8.55
CA HIS A 94 -22.18 -3.91 -9.33
C HIS A 94 -21.78 -5.11 -8.47
N LEU A 95 -21.19 -4.90 -7.29
CA LEU A 95 -20.85 -5.96 -6.34
C LEU A 95 -22.08 -6.74 -5.86
N GLN A 96 -23.19 -6.04 -5.60
CA GLN A 96 -24.47 -6.67 -5.27
C GLN A 96 -24.97 -7.60 -6.39
N LYS A 97 -24.81 -7.18 -7.64
CA LYS A 97 -25.24 -7.96 -8.81
C LYS A 97 -24.27 -9.08 -9.17
N PHE A 98 -22.98 -8.90 -8.91
CA PHE A 98 -21.91 -9.83 -9.22
C PHE A 98 -21.03 -10.13 -7.98
N PRO A 99 -21.53 -10.94 -7.03
CA PRO A 99 -20.82 -11.19 -5.76
C PRO A 99 -19.47 -11.90 -5.90
N ASN A 100 -19.24 -12.58 -7.02
CA ASN A 100 -18.01 -13.31 -7.31
C ASN A 100 -16.92 -12.42 -7.93
N GLU A 101 -17.24 -11.17 -8.28
CA GLU A 101 -16.26 -10.23 -8.83
C GLU A 101 -15.53 -9.50 -7.71
N GLY A 102 -14.20 -9.43 -7.82
CA GLY A 102 -13.37 -8.80 -6.80
C GLY A 102 -13.49 -7.27 -6.81
N LEU A 103 -13.59 -6.67 -5.62
CA LEU A 103 -13.56 -5.22 -5.41
C LEU A 103 -12.47 -4.52 -6.21
N ALA A 104 -11.24 -5.04 -6.20
CA ALA A 104 -10.10 -4.44 -6.89
C ALA A 104 -10.33 -4.32 -8.41
N ASN A 105 -11.01 -5.30 -9.03
CA ASN A 105 -11.34 -5.26 -10.46
C ASN A 105 -12.45 -4.24 -10.74
N VAL A 106 -13.50 -4.21 -9.93
CA VAL A 106 -14.63 -3.26 -10.11
C VAL A 106 -14.14 -1.83 -9.96
N VAL A 107 -13.31 -1.58 -8.94
CA VAL A 107 -12.74 -0.28 -8.65
C VAL A 107 -11.78 0.15 -9.77
N ARG A 108 -10.93 -0.76 -10.27
CA ARG A 108 -10.06 -0.49 -11.43
C ARG A 108 -10.86 -0.02 -12.64
N ASN A 109 -11.96 -0.69 -12.96
CA ASN A 109 -12.79 -0.34 -14.12
C ASN A 109 -13.38 1.09 -14.03
N VAL A 110 -13.57 1.64 -12.82
CA VAL A 110 -14.02 3.02 -12.63
C VAL A 110 -12.89 4.02 -12.89
N PHE A 111 -11.67 3.70 -12.48
CA PHE A 111 -10.48 4.55 -12.64
C PHE A 111 -9.75 4.36 -13.97
N ASP A 112 -10.19 3.44 -14.85
CA ASP A 112 -9.55 3.17 -16.14
C ASP A 112 -9.52 4.42 -17.05
N PHE A 113 -10.47 5.36 -16.88
CA PHE A 113 -10.46 6.66 -17.57
C PHE A 113 -9.30 7.57 -17.15
N ASP A 114 -8.79 7.42 -15.92
CA ASP A 114 -7.68 8.21 -15.37
C ASP A 114 -6.30 7.54 -15.61
N SER A 115 -6.29 6.36 -16.23
CA SER A 115 -5.08 5.54 -16.46
C SER A 115 -4.04 6.21 -17.39
N TYR A 116 -4.44 7.27 -18.09
CA TYR A 116 -3.59 8.03 -19.03
C TYR A 116 -2.65 9.04 -18.33
N ASN A 117 -2.92 9.41 -17.08
CA ASN A 117 -2.03 10.26 -16.28
C ASN A 117 -1.34 9.42 -15.21
N LYS A 118 -0.03 9.18 -15.37
CA LYS A 118 0.75 8.34 -14.45
C LYS A 118 0.80 8.92 -13.04
N ASP A 119 0.97 10.23 -12.91
CA ASP A 119 1.09 10.90 -11.61
C ASP A 119 -0.25 10.83 -10.86
N LEU A 120 -1.36 11.09 -11.56
CA LEU A 120 -2.71 10.92 -11.02
C LEU A 120 -2.96 9.47 -10.61
N ARG A 121 -2.60 8.51 -11.47
CA ARG A 121 -2.76 7.08 -11.19
C ARG A 121 -1.98 6.65 -9.95
N GLU A 122 -0.77 7.14 -9.73
CA GLU A 122 0.02 6.83 -8.52
C GLU A 122 -0.68 7.37 -7.27
N VAL A 123 -1.16 8.62 -7.30
CA VAL A 123 -1.93 9.23 -6.20
C VAL A 123 -3.22 8.45 -5.90
N LEU A 124 -3.96 8.03 -6.95
CA LEU A 124 -5.16 7.21 -6.80
C LEU A 124 -4.86 5.85 -6.18
N ILE A 125 -3.82 5.17 -6.67
CA ILE A 125 -3.40 3.87 -6.14
C ILE A 125 -2.98 4.01 -4.68
N GLU A 126 -2.22 5.05 -4.32
CA GLU A 126 -1.81 5.32 -2.95
C GLU A 126 -3.01 5.52 -2.01
N ALA A 127 -3.99 6.34 -2.41
CA ALA A 127 -5.22 6.56 -1.63
C ALA A 127 -6.02 5.26 -1.44
N LEU A 128 -6.12 4.43 -2.48
CA LEU A 128 -6.84 3.15 -2.44
C LEU A 128 -6.09 2.11 -1.59
N HIS A 129 -4.76 2.05 -1.70
CA HIS A 129 -3.89 1.18 -0.90
C HIS A 129 -3.93 1.54 0.58
N LYS A 130 -3.90 2.83 0.90
CA LYS A 130 -4.01 3.32 2.28
C LYS A 130 -5.25 2.80 3.00
N GLN A 131 -6.38 2.68 2.29
CA GLN A 131 -7.64 2.14 2.81
C GLN A 131 -7.80 0.63 2.65
N GLY A 132 -6.75 -0.07 2.18
CA GLY A 132 -6.71 -1.53 2.09
C GLY A 132 -7.52 -2.11 0.93
N ILE A 133 -7.61 -1.40 -0.20
CA ILE A 133 -8.17 -1.88 -1.46
C ILE A 133 -7.03 -2.42 -2.34
N PRO A 134 -6.95 -3.74 -2.61
CA PRO A 134 -5.75 -4.37 -3.13
C PRO A 134 -5.63 -4.29 -4.66
N ILE A 135 -5.52 -3.08 -5.22
CA ILE A 135 -5.36 -2.89 -6.66
C ILE A 135 -3.95 -3.27 -7.10
N GLY A 136 -3.85 -4.17 -8.09
CA GLY A 136 -2.58 -4.67 -8.61
C GLY A 136 -1.97 -5.84 -7.81
N ALA A 137 -2.61 -6.25 -6.71
CA ALA A 137 -2.22 -7.44 -5.96
C ALA A 137 -2.63 -8.72 -6.71
N LYS A 138 -1.80 -9.77 -6.59
CA LYS A 138 -2.13 -11.11 -7.10
C LYS A 138 -2.61 -11.98 -5.94
N PRO A 139 -3.56 -12.92 -6.15
CA PRO A 139 -4.01 -13.84 -5.08
C PRO A 139 -2.89 -14.72 -4.49
N THR A 140 -1.77 -14.84 -5.19
CA THR A 140 -0.56 -15.58 -4.79
C THR A 140 0.47 -14.74 -4.01
N SER A 141 0.29 -13.42 -3.89
CA SER A 141 1.21 -12.52 -3.18
C SER A 141 1.05 -12.62 -1.65
N VAL A 142 1.33 -13.80 -1.09
CA VAL A 142 1.21 -14.09 0.35
C VAL A 142 2.59 -14.32 0.94
N ASN A 143 2.99 -13.46 1.89
CA ASN A 143 4.32 -13.44 2.50
C ASN A 143 4.19 -13.56 4.02
N LEU A 144 3.90 -14.76 4.51
CA LEU A 144 3.84 -15.05 5.95
C LEU A 144 5.20 -15.54 6.48
N ALA A 145 5.44 -15.35 7.77
CA ALA A 145 6.62 -15.83 8.46
C ALA A 145 6.72 -17.36 8.42
N LYS A 146 7.96 -17.86 8.30
CA LYS A 146 8.25 -19.29 8.28
C LYS A 146 7.85 -19.92 9.62
N GLU A 147 7.13 -21.04 9.54
CA GLU A 147 6.74 -21.81 10.73
C GLU A 147 7.83 -22.82 11.09
N LEU A 148 8.21 -22.84 12.36
CA LEU A 148 9.15 -23.79 12.95
C LEU A 148 8.40 -24.72 13.92
N PRO A 149 8.83 -25.98 14.08
CA PRO A 149 8.22 -26.87 15.06
C PRO A 149 8.54 -26.39 16.48
N LEU A 150 7.52 -26.34 17.35
CA LEU A 150 7.71 -26.09 18.77
C LEU A 150 8.23 -27.38 19.45
N PRO A 151 9.12 -27.30 20.45
CA PRO A 151 9.54 -28.47 21.23
C PRO A 151 8.35 -29.18 21.88
N GLU A 152 8.44 -30.51 22.05
CA GLU A 152 7.40 -31.27 22.72
C GLU A 152 7.16 -30.78 24.16
N VAL A 153 5.89 -30.66 24.52
CA VAL A 153 5.49 -30.34 25.89
C VAL A 153 5.85 -31.49 26.82
N ARG A 154 6.49 -31.17 27.95
CA ARG A 154 6.83 -32.15 28.98
C ARG A 154 6.37 -31.65 30.34
N MET A 155 5.86 -32.56 31.15
CA MET A 155 5.61 -32.27 32.56
C MET A 155 6.96 -32.19 33.27
N THR A 156 7.27 -31.03 33.85
CA THR A 156 8.59 -30.71 34.43
C THR A 156 8.59 -30.73 35.95
N GLY A 157 7.42 -30.58 36.58
CA GLY A 157 7.29 -30.71 38.03
C GLY A 157 5.89 -30.41 38.55
N TYR A 158 5.82 -30.23 39.86
CA TYR A 158 4.61 -29.88 40.59
C TYR A 158 4.80 -28.60 41.40
N TRP A 159 3.76 -27.77 41.47
CA TRP A 159 3.67 -26.67 42.44
C TRP A 159 2.76 -27.09 43.59
N THR A 160 3.35 -27.25 44.77
CA THR A 160 2.64 -27.64 45.99
C THR A 160 2.48 -26.43 46.91
N LEU A 161 1.24 -26.19 47.35
CA LEU A 161 0.93 -25.17 48.35
C LEU A 161 1.13 -25.79 49.73
N ASN A 162 2.20 -25.41 50.42
CA ASN A 162 2.48 -25.95 51.74
C ASN A 162 1.50 -25.40 52.80
N GLN A 163 0.56 -26.24 53.23
CA GLN A 163 -0.21 -26.06 54.47
C GLN A 163 0.27 -26.96 55.63
N GLY A 164 1.14 -27.93 55.34
CA GLY A 164 1.32 -29.16 56.13
C GLY A 164 2.33 -29.17 57.29
N GLY A 165 2.71 -28.02 57.85
CA GLY A 165 3.68 -27.97 58.97
C GLY A 165 3.15 -27.22 60.18
N ASN A 166 2.46 -27.91 61.10
CA ASN A 166 1.84 -27.40 62.33
C ASN A 166 0.88 -26.19 62.14
N ALA A 167 -0.38 -26.37 62.53
CA ALA A 167 -1.49 -25.41 62.46
C ALA A 167 -1.32 -24.08 63.25
N ARG A 168 -0.09 -23.58 63.49
CA ARG A 168 0.24 -22.37 64.26
C ARG A 168 1.05 -21.29 63.52
N ARG A 169 1.37 -21.44 62.23
CA ARG A 169 1.97 -20.34 61.43
C ARG A 169 1.27 -20.15 60.09
N LYS A 170 -0.04 -19.87 60.10
CA LYS A 170 -0.63 -19.12 58.98
C LYS A 170 0.04 -17.74 59.01
N LEU A 171 0.78 -17.38 57.96
CA LEU A 171 1.37 -16.05 57.83
C LEU A 171 0.24 -15.08 57.49
N LEU A 172 -0.39 -14.59 58.55
CA LEU A 172 -1.45 -13.61 58.52
C LEU A 172 -0.84 -12.25 58.17
N CYS A 173 -1.34 -11.65 57.10
CA CYS A 173 -0.91 -10.35 56.62
C CYS A 173 -2.01 -9.33 57.00
N PRO A 174 -1.79 -8.46 57.99
CA PRO A 174 -2.80 -7.49 58.41
C PRO A 174 -3.07 -6.50 57.28
N THR A 175 -4.35 -6.15 57.11
CA THR A 175 -4.81 -5.19 56.11
C THR A 175 -5.46 -4.00 56.79
N GLU A 176 -4.99 -2.80 56.47
CA GLU A 176 -5.55 -1.54 56.94
C GLU A 176 -6.26 -0.85 55.77
N THR A 177 -7.46 -0.31 55.99
CA THR A 177 -8.22 0.39 54.94
C THR A 177 -8.32 1.87 55.28
N ARG A 178 -8.05 2.74 54.31
CA ARG A 178 -8.18 4.20 54.45
C ARG A 178 -8.83 4.81 53.21
N THR A 179 -9.45 5.97 53.38
CA THR A 179 -9.91 6.82 52.27
C THR A 179 -8.72 7.54 51.65
N ILE A 180 -8.67 7.61 50.32
CA ILE A 180 -7.57 8.29 49.60
C ILE A 180 -7.72 9.81 49.65
N ASP A 181 -6.60 10.51 49.80
CA ASP A 181 -6.56 11.97 49.65
C ASP A 181 -6.29 12.34 48.18
N VAL A 182 -7.09 13.26 47.66
CA VAL A 182 -7.11 13.62 46.23
C VAL A 182 -6.83 15.11 46.07
N LYS A 183 -5.71 15.43 45.42
CA LYS A 183 -5.33 16.82 45.11
C LYS A 183 -5.73 17.18 43.68
N GLY A 184 -6.34 18.35 43.50
CA GLY A 184 -6.80 18.86 42.19
C GLY A 184 -8.32 19.03 42.12
N PRO A 185 -8.93 19.06 40.93
CA PRO A 185 -8.32 18.84 39.62
C PRO A 185 -7.57 20.07 39.08
N ALA A 186 -6.47 19.81 38.37
CA ALA A 186 -5.92 20.75 37.39
C ALA A 186 -6.47 20.39 36.01
N PHE A 187 -6.77 21.38 35.16
CA PHE A 187 -7.27 21.12 33.80
C PHE A 187 -6.15 21.35 32.80
N LEU A 188 -5.84 20.33 32.01
CA LEU A 188 -4.86 20.38 30.95
C LEU A 188 -5.56 20.29 29.59
N ARG A 189 -4.92 20.89 28.58
CA ARG A 189 -5.45 20.86 27.22
C ARG A 189 -5.24 19.48 26.60
N VAL A 190 -6.33 18.86 26.16
CA VAL A 190 -6.29 17.67 25.30
C VAL A 190 -6.20 18.13 23.85
N GLN A 191 -5.10 17.78 23.20
CA GLN A 191 -4.85 18.09 21.79
C GLN A 191 -5.29 16.91 20.93
N SER A 192 -5.79 17.18 19.73
CA SER A 192 -6.23 16.15 18.77
C SER A 192 -5.45 16.31 17.49
N TYR A 193 -4.82 15.23 17.03
CA TYR A 193 -4.04 15.17 15.80
C TYR A 193 -4.68 14.17 14.83
N PRO A 194 -4.63 14.40 13.52
CA PRO A 194 -5.09 13.42 12.54
C PRO A 194 -4.21 12.16 12.57
N CYS A 195 -4.83 11.00 12.56
CA CYS A 195 -4.19 9.69 12.50
C CYS A 195 -4.03 9.28 11.03
N ASN A 196 -2.80 9.30 10.51
CA ASN A 196 -2.53 8.81 9.16
C ASN A 196 -2.35 7.28 9.16
N ARG A 197 -3.44 6.55 9.40
CA ARG A 197 -3.44 5.08 9.42
C ARG A 197 -3.41 4.51 8.01
N GLN A 198 -2.50 3.56 7.78
CA GLN A 198 -2.32 2.88 6.50
C GLN A 198 -2.52 1.38 6.68
N GLU A 199 -3.28 0.77 5.78
CA GLU A 199 -3.43 -0.69 5.69
C GLU A 199 -2.22 -1.31 4.99
N SER A 200 -1.54 -2.25 5.66
CA SER A 200 -0.28 -2.83 5.15
C SER A 200 -0.50 -3.89 4.08
N ARG A 201 -1.72 -4.44 3.97
CA ARG A 201 -2.06 -5.58 3.10
C ARG A 201 -2.56 -5.18 1.71
N ALA A 202 -2.15 -4.02 1.21
CA ALA A 202 -2.63 -3.54 -0.09
C ALA A 202 -2.07 -4.36 -1.27
N LEU A 203 -0.75 -4.61 -1.30
CA LEU A 203 -0.09 -5.30 -2.42
C LEU A 203 0.22 -6.78 -2.13
N SER A 204 0.55 -7.09 -0.88
CA SER A 204 0.86 -8.44 -0.43
C SER A 204 0.22 -8.70 0.93
N PHE A 205 -0.16 -9.96 1.16
CA PHE A 205 -0.74 -10.37 2.43
C PHE A 205 0.36 -10.79 3.40
N THR A 206 0.44 -10.13 4.56
CA THR A 206 1.40 -10.38 5.64
C THR A 206 0.67 -10.40 6.99
N GLU A 207 1.35 -10.79 8.07
CA GLU A 207 0.80 -10.71 9.43
C GLU A 207 0.55 -9.27 9.88
N GLU A 208 1.29 -8.29 9.34
CA GLU A 208 1.04 -6.87 9.59
C GLU A 208 -0.28 -6.45 8.94
N LYS A 209 -1.21 -5.94 9.76
CA LYS A 209 -2.53 -5.50 9.33
C LYS A 209 -2.49 -4.03 8.92
N ALA A 210 -1.96 -3.17 9.78
CA ALA A 210 -1.90 -1.72 9.56
C ALA A 210 -0.80 -1.07 10.40
N HIS A 211 -0.40 0.13 9.98
CA HIS A 211 0.56 0.95 10.72
C HIS A 211 0.26 2.45 10.62
N TRP A 212 0.79 3.21 11.58
CA TRP A 212 0.70 4.67 11.63
C TRP A 212 1.79 5.24 12.53
N GLN A 213 1.98 6.56 12.47
CA GLN A 213 3.00 7.26 13.26
C GLN A 213 2.36 8.21 14.27
N ILE A 214 2.82 8.17 15.51
CA ILE A 214 2.43 9.12 16.56
C ILE A 214 3.22 10.43 16.36
N PRO A 215 2.58 11.61 16.44
CA PRO A 215 3.25 12.90 16.33
C PRO A 215 4.03 13.22 17.61
N MET A 216 5.23 12.64 17.74
CA MET A 216 6.16 12.84 18.85
C MET A 216 7.42 13.60 18.43
N ASN A 217 8.07 14.27 19.38
CA ASN A 217 9.34 14.94 19.15
C ASN A 217 10.51 13.94 19.20
N GLU A 218 11.61 14.25 18.52
CA GLU A 218 12.80 13.37 18.50
C GLU A 218 13.40 13.10 19.89
N VAL A 219 13.19 14.01 20.83
CA VAL A 219 13.69 13.86 22.22
C VAL A 219 12.81 12.98 23.10
N ASN A 220 11.59 12.66 22.66
CA ASN A 220 10.67 11.81 23.41
C ASN A 220 11.17 10.36 23.46
N ILE A 221 10.85 9.68 24.56
CA ILE A 221 11.19 8.28 24.78
C ILE A 221 9.92 7.57 25.20
N ILE A 222 9.54 6.51 24.49
CA ILE A 222 8.35 5.74 24.84
C ILE A 222 8.66 4.90 26.09
N SER A 223 7.83 5.03 27.13
CA SER A 223 8.02 4.32 28.40
C SER A 223 7.08 3.13 28.57
N ASP A 224 5.88 3.21 27.99
CA ASP A 224 4.84 2.22 28.20
C ASP A 224 3.76 2.23 27.11
N VAL A 225 3.18 1.05 26.86
CA VAL A 225 2.10 0.83 25.90
C VAL A 225 1.09 -0.13 26.51
N VAL A 226 -0.19 0.22 26.45
CA VAL A 226 -1.28 -0.63 26.94
C VAL A 226 -2.53 -0.41 26.10
N SER A 227 -3.39 -1.42 25.98
CA SER A 227 -4.68 -1.29 25.31
C SER A 227 -5.83 -1.60 26.27
N SER A 228 -6.99 -1.00 25.99
CA SER A 228 -8.26 -1.20 26.71
C SER A 228 -9.41 -0.83 25.77
N ASP A 229 -10.43 -1.69 25.65
CA ASP A 229 -11.64 -1.43 24.85
C ASP A 229 -11.36 -0.77 23.49
N ASP A 230 -10.55 -1.45 22.68
CA ASP A 230 -10.10 -1.02 21.35
C ASP A 230 -9.35 0.33 21.32
N THR A 231 -8.91 0.83 22.47
CA THR A 231 -8.14 2.07 22.62
C THR A 231 -6.71 1.75 23.05
N LEU A 232 -5.73 2.25 22.30
CA LEU A 232 -4.30 2.16 22.64
C LEU A 232 -3.87 3.42 23.38
N TYR A 233 -3.16 3.22 24.48
CA TYR A 233 -2.52 4.26 25.26
C TYR A 233 -1.00 4.11 25.17
N VAL A 234 -0.31 5.21 24.85
CA VAL A 234 1.15 5.26 24.73
C VAL A 234 1.67 6.39 25.61
N ALA A 235 2.44 6.03 26.65
CA ALA A 235 3.11 7.01 27.49
C ALA A 235 4.53 7.27 26.99
N MET A 236 4.89 8.55 27.01
CA MET A 236 6.22 9.01 26.67
C MET A 236 6.83 9.76 27.86
N CYS A 237 8.15 9.78 27.87
CA CYS A 237 8.99 10.57 28.75
C CYS A 237 9.78 11.60 27.92
N ASN A 238 10.22 12.65 28.61
CA ASN A 238 11.06 13.74 28.07
C ASN A 238 10.44 14.54 26.90
N PRO A 239 9.40 15.37 27.16
CA PRO A 239 8.63 15.50 28.41
C PRO A 239 7.60 14.37 28.59
N VAL A 240 7.01 14.28 29.80
CA VAL A 240 5.96 13.28 30.06
C VAL A 240 4.68 13.67 29.32
N SER A 241 4.17 12.75 28.50
CA SER A 241 2.91 12.92 27.77
C SER A 241 2.21 11.57 27.60
N LEU A 242 0.89 11.64 27.41
CA LEU A 242 0.05 10.48 27.17
C LEU A 242 -0.68 10.67 25.84
N TYR A 243 -0.52 9.69 24.94
CA TYR A 243 -1.28 9.59 23.71
C TYR A 243 -2.34 8.51 23.85
N SER A 244 -3.53 8.76 23.31
CA SER A 244 -4.64 7.82 23.25
C SER A 244 -5.26 7.80 21.87
N MET A 245 -5.59 6.63 21.36
CA MET A 245 -6.22 6.46 20.05
C MET A 245 -7.03 5.18 19.98
N LYS A 246 -8.15 5.24 19.27
CA LYS A 246 -8.98 4.06 18.99
C LYS A 246 -8.39 3.28 17.80
N GLU A 247 -8.54 1.95 17.78
CA GLU A 247 -8.02 1.07 16.73
C GLU A 247 -8.45 1.51 15.32
N ARG A 248 -9.70 1.97 15.19
CA ARG A 248 -10.28 2.50 13.94
C ARG A 248 -10.54 4.01 13.99
N GLY A 249 -9.90 4.72 14.92
CA GLY A 249 -10.06 6.16 15.09
C GLY A 249 -9.28 6.96 14.06
N GLU A 250 -9.87 8.06 13.59
CA GLU A 250 -9.20 9.01 12.69
C GLU A 250 -8.33 10.03 13.42
N ASN A 251 -8.40 10.08 14.76
CA ASN A 251 -7.71 11.07 15.58
C ASN A 251 -6.91 10.42 16.71
N ILE A 252 -5.73 10.99 16.98
CA ILE A 252 -4.89 10.70 18.13
C ILE A 252 -5.05 11.84 19.13
N GLN A 253 -5.48 11.53 20.34
CA GLN A 253 -5.55 12.47 21.45
C GLN A 253 -4.21 12.50 22.19
N CYS A 254 -3.77 13.68 22.60
CA CYS A 254 -2.54 13.90 23.36
C CYS A 254 -2.82 14.79 24.57
N MET A 255 -2.36 14.36 25.74
CA MET A 255 -2.30 15.18 26.94
C MET A 255 -0.84 15.34 27.37
N GLU A 256 -0.34 16.57 27.32
CA GLU A 256 1.01 16.91 27.75
C GLU A 256 1.03 17.19 29.26
N LEU A 257 1.94 16.55 29.99
CA LEU A 257 1.99 16.60 31.46
C LEU A 257 3.23 17.35 31.98
N TYR A 258 3.90 18.14 31.13
CA TYR A 258 5.12 18.87 31.50
C TYR A 258 4.89 19.96 32.56
N ASP A 259 3.65 20.43 32.73
CA ASP A 259 3.29 21.39 33.79
C ASP A 259 3.07 20.71 35.15
N VAL A 260 2.83 19.40 35.16
CA VAL A 260 2.60 18.59 36.37
C VAL A 260 3.90 17.94 36.85
N PHE A 261 4.76 17.54 35.93
CA PHE A 261 6.08 16.97 36.24
C PHE A 261 7.17 18.05 36.19
N PRO A 262 8.13 18.06 37.14
CA PRO A 262 9.20 19.06 37.15
C PRO A 262 10.04 18.98 35.86
N ARG A 263 10.37 20.13 35.25
CA ARG A 263 11.23 20.17 34.05
C ARG A 263 12.57 19.50 34.33
N THR A 264 13.01 18.63 33.43
CA THR A 264 14.32 17.94 33.43
C THR A 264 15.47 18.92 33.12
N MET A 265 15.63 19.99 33.90
CA MET A 265 16.63 21.04 33.61
C MET A 265 18.09 20.62 33.85
N SER A 266 18.37 19.43 34.41
CA SER A 266 19.72 19.03 34.82
C SER A 266 20.18 17.62 34.37
N GLY A 267 19.40 16.88 33.58
CA GLY A 267 19.81 15.54 33.10
C GLY A 267 19.95 14.43 34.17
N VAL A 268 19.75 14.73 35.45
CA VAL A 268 19.86 13.77 36.56
C VAL A 268 18.59 12.94 36.76
N TRP A 269 17.41 13.50 36.46
CA TRP A 269 16.13 12.83 36.66
C TRP A 269 15.62 12.21 35.36
N GLN A 270 15.35 10.90 35.38
CA GLN A 270 14.88 10.10 34.24
C GLN A 270 13.53 9.45 34.58
N PRO A 271 12.40 10.17 34.45
CA PRO A 271 11.09 9.63 34.82
C PRO A 271 10.79 8.33 34.08
N PHE A 272 10.11 7.42 34.77
CA PHE A 272 9.61 6.21 34.14
C PHE A 272 8.14 6.04 34.48
N VAL A 273 7.31 6.08 33.44
CA VAL A 273 5.87 6.20 33.56
C VAL A 273 5.19 4.92 33.14
N THR A 274 4.21 4.51 33.93
CA THR A 274 3.35 3.35 33.70
C THR A 274 1.88 3.79 33.62
N VAL A 275 1.09 3.18 32.74
CA VAL A 275 -0.30 3.58 32.46
C VAL A 275 -1.27 2.45 32.75
N ALA A 276 -2.36 2.72 33.45
CA ALA A 276 -3.46 1.80 33.69
C ALA A 276 -4.79 2.41 33.24
N PRO A 277 -5.36 1.96 32.11
CA PRO A 277 -6.69 2.39 31.70
C PRO A 277 -7.77 1.79 32.61
N LEU A 278 -8.76 2.60 32.96
CA LEU A 278 -9.88 2.20 33.82
C LEU A 278 -11.06 1.71 32.98
N GLY A 279 -11.88 0.83 33.56
CA GLY A 279 -13.07 0.28 32.90
C GLY A 279 -14.36 0.95 33.36
N SER A 280 -15.48 0.51 32.80
CA SER A 280 -16.80 1.08 33.10
C SER A 280 -17.12 1.09 34.60
N PRO A 281 -17.67 2.19 35.18
CA PRO A 281 -18.17 3.41 34.53
C PRO A 281 -17.11 4.53 34.29
N LEU A 282 -15.82 4.27 34.53
CA LEU A 282 -14.73 5.26 34.35
C LEU A 282 -14.12 5.22 32.94
N ASP A 283 -14.91 4.85 31.94
CA ASP A 283 -14.47 4.70 30.55
C ASP A 283 -13.81 6.00 30.04
N GLY A 284 -12.58 5.88 29.50
CA GLY A 284 -11.79 7.02 29.02
C GLY A 284 -10.96 7.76 30.08
N GLN A 285 -10.99 7.29 31.33
CA GLN A 285 -10.11 7.75 32.41
C GLN A 285 -8.95 6.76 32.61
N VAL A 286 -7.80 7.28 33.01
CA VAL A 286 -6.57 6.48 33.15
C VAL A 286 -5.80 6.89 34.40
N VAL A 287 -5.11 5.94 35.00
CA VAL A 287 -4.14 6.19 36.07
C VAL A 287 -2.73 6.11 35.51
N LEU A 288 -1.93 7.11 35.81
CA LEU A 288 -0.54 7.24 35.40
C LEU A 288 0.34 7.24 36.65
N HIS A 289 1.31 6.33 36.70
CA HIS A 289 2.23 6.18 37.83
C HIS A 289 3.68 6.40 37.40
N GLU A 290 4.38 7.31 38.09
CA GLU A 290 5.81 7.54 37.89
C GLU A 290 6.61 6.81 38.98
N GLU A 291 7.42 5.84 38.56
CA GLU A 291 8.05 4.84 39.43
C GLU A 291 9.11 5.40 40.39
N GLN A 292 9.80 6.50 40.05
CA GLN A 292 10.89 7.03 40.87
C GLN A 292 10.39 7.91 42.01
N SER A 293 9.42 8.77 41.73
CA SER A 293 8.82 9.71 42.69
C SER A 293 7.60 9.14 43.40
N ASN A 294 7.12 7.96 42.99
CA ASN A 294 5.86 7.36 43.42
C ASN A 294 4.65 8.29 43.24
N THR A 295 4.67 9.11 42.18
CA THR A 295 3.56 10.01 41.87
C THR A 295 2.47 9.26 41.12
N VAL A 296 1.25 9.24 41.65
CA VAL A 296 0.06 8.67 41.01
C VAL A 296 -0.87 9.79 40.56
N LEU A 297 -1.18 9.82 39.26
CA LEU A 297 -2.08 10.78 38.64
C LEU A 297 -3.29 10.06 38.05
N HIS A 298 -4.47 10.58 38.29
CA HIS A 298 -5.71 10.17 37.67
C HIS A 298 -6.08 11.21 36.59
N LEU A 299 -6.08 10.78 35.33
CA LEU A 299 -6.29 11.62 34.15
C LEU A 299 -7.63 11.28 33.50
N ASP A 300 -8.39 12.31 33.17
CA ASP A 300 -9.61 12.21 32.37
C ASP A 300 -9.33 12.85 31.00
N LEU A 301 -9.26 12.02 29.96
CA LEU A 301 -8.99 12.48 28.59
C LEU A 301 -10.21 13.14 27.92
N VAL A 302 -11.41 12.99 28.49
CA VAL A 302 -12.63 13.62 27.99
C VAL A 302 -12.74 15.05 28.50
N THR A 303 -12.52 15.26 29.81
CA THR A 303 -12.64 16.59 30.42
C THR A 303 -11.31 17.35 30.50
N GLY A 304 -10.18 16.66 30.38
CA GLY A 304 -8.85 17.22 30.61
C GLY A 304 -8.47 17.34 32.09
N ALA A 305 -9.26 16.78 33.00
CA ALA A 305 -9.01 16.86 34.43
C ALA A 305 -7.86 15.93 34.86
N VAL A 306 -6.94 16.47 35.65
CA VAL A 306 -5.80 15.76 36.25
C VAL A 306 -5.88 15.90 37.76
N ARG A 307 -5.94 14.76 38.45
CA ARG A 307 -5.98 14.66 39.91
C ARG A 307 -4.76 13.89 40.38
N ARG A 308 -4.13 14.31 41.48
CA ARG A 308 -3.05 13.55 42.12
C ARG A 308 -3.64 12.72 43.27
N LEU A 309 -3.38 11.43 43.23
CA LEU A 309 -3.83 10.46 44.22
C LEU A 309 -2.71 10.21 45.23
N LEU A 310 -2.94 10.53 46.50
CA LEU A 310 -1.95 10.34 47.55
C LEU A 310 -2.14 8.97 48.20
N LEU A 311 -1.30 8.01 47.80
CA LEU A 311 -1.38 6.67 48.36
C LEU A 311 -1.11 6.68 49.86
N SER A 312 -0.14 7.46 50.37
CA SER A 312 0.21 7.56 51.79
C SER A 312 0.20 9.01 52.34
N PRO A 313 -0.28 9.24 53.58
CA PRO A 313 -0.43 10.58 54.17
C PRO A 313 0.90 11.27 54.53
N ASP A 314 1.96 10.51 54.82
CA ASP A 314 3.29 11.06 55.15
C ASP A 314 4.12 11.48 53.92
N SER A 315 3.62 11.25 52.71
CA SER A 315 4.33 11.60 51.46
C SER A 315 4.41 13.12 51.20
N ASP A 316 3.69 13.91 52.00
CA ASP A 316 3.56 15.36 51.83
C ASP A 316 4.47 16.18 52.77
N GLN A 317 5.49 15.55 53.38
CA GLN A 317 6.71 16.30 53.69
C GLN A 317 7.31 16.74 52.36
N THR A 318 6.93 17.95 51.93
CA THR A 318 7.68 18.74 50.96
C THR A 318 9.15 18.40 51.12
N ALA A 319 9.77 17.81 50.09
CA ALA A 319 11.21 17.82 49.96
C ALA A 319 11.62 19.28 50.16
N SER A 320 12.11 19.58 51.36
CA SER A 320 12.47 20.92 51.76
C SER A 320 13.42 21.46 50.72
N ARG A 321 13.18 22.68 50.26
CA ARG A 321 14.07 23.41 49.37
C ARG A 321 15.53 23.22 49.78
N ALA A 322 16.31 22.73 48.82
CA ALA A 322 17.77 22.72 48.74
C ALA A 322 18.55 21.72 49.62
N SER A 323 19.69 21.29 49.04
CA SER A 323 20.84 20.56 49.62
C SER A 323 20.69 19.08 49.96
N ASN A 324 20.46 18.22 48.96
CA ASN A 324 21.00 16.84 48.97
C ASN A 324 21.20 16.25 47.56
N TRP A 325 21.56 17.08 46.59
CA TRP A 325 21.78 16.65 45.19
C TRP A 325 23.14 15.95 44.96
N TRP A 326 24.01 15.92 45.97
CA TRP A 326 25.41 15.43 45.87
C TRP A 326 25.64 14.08 46.58
N SER A 327 24.58 13.39 46.98
CA SER A 327 24.70 12.04 47.54
C SER A 327 24.60 11.00 46.42
N ASN A 328 25.75 10.46 46.01
CA ASN A 328 25.84 9.14 45.37
C ASN A 328 25.18 8.13 46.33
N LYS A 329 23.90 7.82 46.13
CA LYS A 329 23.22 6.74 46.83
C LYS A 329 22.83 5.68 45.82
N GLU A 330 23.23 4.47 46.16
CA GLU A 330 22.96 3.19 45.51
C GLU A 330 21.50 3.09 45.03
N GLN A 331 21.30 2.31 43.97
CA GLN A 331 20.00 1.94 43.40
C GLN A 331 19.03 1.47 44.50
N GLN A 332 18.27 2.39 45.10
CA GLN A 332 17.14 2.07 45.96
C GLN A 332 15.99 1.62 45.06
N GLY A 333 15.42 0.46 45.34
CA GLY A 333 14.36 -0.19 44.53
C GLY A 333 13.21 0.75 44.17
N GLY A 334 12.75 0.64 42.92
CA GLY A 334 11.70 1.50 42.36
C GLY A 334 10.30 1.13 42.87
N HIS A 335 9.36 2.07 42.81
CA HIS A 335 7.94 1.77 43.00
C HIS A 335 7.38 1.16 41.71
N LYS A 336 6.49 0.19 41.82
CA LYS A 336 5.85 -0.50 40.69
C LYS A 336 4.33 -0.51 40.84
N MET A 337 3.64 -0.46 39.71
CA MET A 337 2.18 -0.58 39.61
C MET A 337 1.82 -1.83 38.81
N CYS A 338 1.03 -2.72 39.42
CA CYS A 338 0.37 -3.84 38.77
C CYS A 338 -1.01 -3.37 38.26
N ARG A 339 -1.27 -3.60 36.98
CA ARG A 339 -2.45 -3.06 36.27
C ARG A 339 -3.40 -4.13 35.73
N ASP A 340 -3.16 -5.40 36.01
CA ASP A 340 -3.88 -6.52 35.38
C ASP A 340 -5.40 -6.51 35.61
N PHE A 341 -5.86 -5.79 36.65
CA PHE A 341 -7.27 -5.60 36.98
C PHE A 341 -7.74 -4.15 36.88
N SER A 342 -7.04 -3.30 36.14
CA SER A 342 -7.42 -1.88 35.97
C SER A 342 -8.81 -1.71 35.34
N GLN A 343 -9.26 -2.68 34.53
CA GLN A 343 -10.63 -2.76 33.99
C GLN A 343 -11.72 -2.86 35.07
N LYS A 344 -11.37 -3.39 36.24
CA LYS A 344 -12.25 -3.47 37.42
C LYS A 344 -12.05 -2.27 38.35
N ASN A 345 -11.32 -1.25 37.88
CA ASN A 345 -11.09 0.03 38.54
C ASN A 345 -10.27 -0.04 39.83
N TRP A 346 -9.43 -1.06 39.97
CA TRP A 346 -8.47 -1.12 41.08
C TRP A 346 -7.06 -1.48 40.61
N LEU A 347 -6.08 -1.03 41.38
CA LEU A 347 -4.65 -1.10 41.06
C LEU A 347 -3.87 -1.53 42.29
N LEU A 348 -2.74 -2.21 42.09
CA LEU A 348 -1.85 -2.59 43.18
C LEU A 348 -0.49 -1.92 43.00
N PHE A 349 0.01 -1.32 44.08
CA PHE A 349 1.31 -0.68 44.15
C PHE A 349 2.20 -1.39 45.15
N PHE A 350 3.48 -1.51 44.83
CA PHE A 350 4.49 -2.03 45.75
C PHE A 350 5.84 -1.39 45.49
N LYS A 351 6.73 -1.46 46.47
CA LYS A 351 8.13 -1.04 46.33
C LYS A 351 9.02 -2.28 46.26
N GLU A 352 9.94 -2.31 45.30
CA GLU A 352 10.97 -3.36 45.26
C GLU A 352 11.80 -3.36 46.55
N ASP A 353 12.06 -4.55 47.10
CA ASP A 353 12.64 -4.80 48.42
C ASP A 353 11.82 -4.25 49.60
N GLY A 354 10.60 -3.76 49.34
CA GLY A 354 9.62 -3.37 50.35
C GLY A 354 8.79 -4.55 50.84
N ASN A 355 8.12 -4.37 51.98
CA ASN A 355 7.30 -5.38 52.64
C ASN A 355 5.81 -4.98 52.72
N GLN A 356 5.38 -4.01 51.92
CA GLN A 356 4.01 -3.49 51.91
C GLN A 356 3.42 -3.52 50.50
N LEU A 357 2.14 -3.85 50.41
CA LEU A 357 1.31 -3.73 49.22
C LEU A 357 0.22 -2.68 49.47
N GLU A 358 -0.02 -1.80 48.49
CA GLU A 358 -1.11 -0.83 48.54
C GLU A 358 -2.08 -1.12 47.39
N VAL A 359 -3.32 -1.48 47.72
CA VAL A 359 -4.39 -1.72 46.74
C VAL A 359 -5.30 -0.52 46.71
N LEU A 360 -5.33 0.19 45.59
CA LEU A 360 -6.18 1.34 45.35
C LEU A 360 -7.45 0.89 44.63
N ASP A 361 -8.60 1.08 45.25
CA ASP A 361 -9.90 1.08 44.57
C ASP A 361 -10.21 2.52 44.13
N VAL A 362 -10.20 2.75 42.82
CA VAL A 362 -10.41 4.08 42.24
C VAL A 362 -11.88 4.48 42.27
N LEU A 363 -12.80 3.52 42.18
CA LEU A 363 -14.24 3.78 42.23
C LEU A 363 -14.70 4.16 43.63
N GLU A 364 -14.27 3.39 44.63
CA GLU A 364 -14.64 3.63 46.03
C GLU A 364 -13.78 4.71 46.69
N GLY A 365 -12.63 5.05 46.10
CA GLY A 365 -11.68 6.01 46.67
C GLY A 365 -11.03 5.47 47.94
N GLN A 366 -10.77 4.16 48.00
CA GLN A 366 -10.17 3.49 49.15
C GLN A 366 -8.80 2.92 48.82
N VAL A 367 -7.89 2.95 49.81
CA VAL A 367 -6.59 2.28 49.73
C VAL A 367 -6.52 1.24 50.85
N HIS A 368 -6.23 0.00 50.47
CA HIS A 368 -5.97 -1.09 51.40
C HIS A 368 -4.46 -1.36 51.46
N SER A 369 -3.85 -1.14 52.62
CA SER A 369 -2.43 -1.41 52.88
C SER A 369 -2.27 -2.78 53.53
N ILE A 370 -1.56 -3.69 52.87
CA ILE A 370 -1.30 -5.06 53.35
C ILE A 370 0.19 -5.16 53.73
N SER A 371 0.45 -5.47 55.01
CA SER A 371 1.83 -5.69 55.48
C SER A 371 2.22 -7.16 55.35
N LEU A 372 3.36 -7.41 54.73
CA LEU A 372 3.87 -8.75 54.44
C LEU A 372 5.08 -9.11 55.32
N PRO A 373 5.27 -10.39 55.65
CA PRO A 373 6.43 -10.89 56.36
C PRO A 373 7.67 -11.12 55.46
N ILE A 374 7.57 -10.78 54.16
CA ILE A 374 8.61 -10.99 53.14
C ILE A 374 8.91 -9.67 52.42
N ASN A 375 10.13 -9.54 51.90
CA ASN A 375 10.51 -8.43 51.03
C ASN A 375 10.27 -8.80 49.56
N LEU A 376 9.58 -7.93 48.85
CA LEU A 376 9.06 -8.20 47.51
C LEU A 376 10.04 -7.85 46.41
N LYS A 377 10.22 -8.79 45.47
CA LYS A 377 10.87 -8.54 44.19
C LYS A 377 9.89 -8.18 43.09
N SER A 378 8.80 -8.95 42.99
CA SER A 378 7.80 -8.83 41.93
C SER A 378 6.47 -9.42 42.39
N VAL A 379 5.38 -8.87 41.87
CA VAL A 379 4.00 -9.26 42.17
C VAL A 379 3.27 -9.52 40.87
N PHE A 380 2.55 -10.64 40.78
CA PHE A 380 1.71 -11.00 39.64
C PHE A 380 0.29 -11.27 40.12
N LEU A 381 -0.69 -10.60 39.51
CA LEU A 381 -2.10 -10.71 39.89
C LEU A 381 -2.74 -11.87 39.11
N VAL A 382 -2.83 -13.05 39.74
CA VAL A 382 -3.24 -14.29 39.07
C VAL A 382 -4.76 -14.47 39.05
N ALA A 383 -5.43 -14.02 40.10
CA ALA A 383 -6.88 -13.90 40.21
C ALA A 383 -7.19 -12.69 41.09
N GLU A 384 -8.47 -12.29 41.17
CA GLU A 384 -8.89 -11.15 41.99
C GLU A 384 -8.48 -11.30 43.46
N ASP A 385 -8.63 -12.52 43.98
CA ASP A 385 -8.38 -12.89 45.37
C ASP A 385 -7.05 -13.63 45.57
N ARG A 386 -6.27 -13.88 44.51
CA ARG A 386 -5.03 -14.68 44.57
C ARG A 386 -3.88 -14.06 43.81
N TRP A 387 -2.80 -13.72 44.51
CA TRP A 387 -1.65 -13.03 43.93
C TRP A 387 -0.36 -13.80 44.16
N LEU A 388 0.47 -13.94 43.13
CA LEU A 388 1.78 -14.58 43.20
C LEU A 388 2.84 -13.55 43.55
N LEU A 389 3.52 -13.74 44.67
CA LEU A 389 4.58 -12.88 45.19
C LEU A 389 5.93 -13.60 45.06
N LEU A 390 6.96 -12.91 44.58
CA LEU A 390 8.34 -13.38 44.60
C LEU A 390 9.14 -12.63 45.67
N GLU A 391 9.86 -13.36 46.52
CA GLU A 391 10.73 -12.77 47.54
C GLU A 391 12.10 -12.35 46.97
N SER A 392 12.62 -11.18 47.35
CA SER A 392 13.91 -10.67 46.87
C SER A 392 15.12 -11.53 47.20
N ASN A 393 15.22 -12.00 48.43
CA ASN A 393 16.43 -12.68 48.93
C ASN A 393 16.56 -14.10 48.40
N THR A 394 15.47 -14.88 48.45
CA THR A 394 15.51 -16.30 48.09
C THR A 394 14.90 -16.60 46.73
N LYS A 395 14.25 -15.62 46.07
CA LYS A 395 13.42 -15.79 44.87
C LYS A 395 12.28 -16.79 45.02
N LYS A 396 11.97 -17.25 46.24
CA LYS A 396 10.87 -18.18 46.48
C LYS A 396 9.53 -17.53 46.11
N LYS A 397 8.64 -18.37 45.60
CA LYS A 397 7.27 -17.99 45.21
C LYS A 397 6.31 -18.21 46.38
N PHE A 398 5.43 -17.24 46.59
CA PHE A 398 4.38 -17.29 47.59
C PHE A 398 3.04 -16.93 46.95
N LEU A 399 1.96 -17.55 47.40
CA LEU A 399 0.60 -17.21 47.01
C LEU A 399 -0.07 -16.44 48.15
N LEU A 400 -0.41 -15.18 47.92
CA LEU A 400 -1.26 -14.40 48.82
C LEU A 400 -2.73 -14.64 48.44
N THR A 401 -3.56 -14.94 49.43
CA THR A 401 -5.00 -15.18 49.26
C THR A 401 -5.81 -14.17 50.09
N LYS A 402 -6.80 -13.53 49.46
CA LYS A 402 -7.76 -12.62 50.08
C LYS A 402 -9.05 -13.43 50.42
N PRO A 403 -9.68 -13.21 51.58
CA PRO A 403 -10.96 -13.86 51.90
C PRO A 403 -12.08 -13.43 50.92
N MET A 404 -12.84 -14.41 50.41
CA MET A 404 -13.66 -14.27 49.20
C MET A 404 -15.10 -13.75 49.42
N HIS A 405 -15.47 -13.26 50.61
CA HIS A 405 -16.79 -12.66 50.85
C HIS A 405 -16.71 -11.48 51.82
N MET A 406 -16.92 -10.25 51.33
CA MET A 406 -17.25 -9.08 52.17
C MET A 406 -18.75 -9.09 52.53
N ALA A 407 -19.19 -10.14 53.21
CA ALA A 407 -20.49 -10.17 53.88
C ALA A 407 -20.26 -10.82 55.25
N ALA A 408 -20.49 -10.03 56.30
CA ALA A 408 -20.27 -10.33 57.73
C ALA A 408 -18.83 -10.09 58.25
N GLU A 409 -18.63 -8.87 58.77
CA GLU A 409 -17.94 -8.44 60.00
C GLU A 409 -16.70 -9.16 60.59
N ASP A 410 -16.10 -10.21 60.03
CA ASP A 410 -14.93 -10.86 60.64
C ASP A 410 -13.77 -11.22 59.67
N SER A 411 -12.61 -10.63 59.97
CA SER A 411 -11.23 -10.89 59.51
C SER A 411 -10.79 -10.43 58.11
N GLY A 412 -10.46 -9.13 57.98
CA GLY A 412 -9.71 -8.56 56.85
C GLY A 412 -8.22 -8.96 56.83
N VAL A 413 -7.91 -10.25 56.97
CA VAL A 413 -6.54 -10.75 57.10
C VAL A 413 -6.20 -11.65 55.92
N CYS A 414 -5.30 -11.19 55.04
CA CYS A 414 -4.80 -11.98 53.93
C CYS A 414 -3.91 -13.13 54.43
N GLN A 415 -3.93 -14.27 53.74
CA GLN A 415 -3.11 -15.43 54.08
C GLN A 415 -2.02 -15.64 53.03
N LEU A 416 -0.78 -15.77 53.49
CA LEU A 416 0.38 -16.04 52.63
C LEU A 416 0.78 -17.52 52.71
N HIS A 417 0.82 -18.20 51.56
CA HIS A 417 1.19 -19.61 51.42
C HIS A 417 2.50 -19.73 50.64
N SER A 418 3.46 -20.53 51.11
CA SER A 418 4.69 -20.79 50.35
C SER A 418 4.45 -21.84 49.27
N ILE A 419 4.96 -21.60 48.05
CA ILE A 419 4.92 -22.57 46.95
C ILE A 419 6.25 -23.33 46.92
N VAL A 420 6.18 -24.66 46.89
CA VAL A 420 7.34 -25.53 46.65
C VAL A 420 7.25 -26.07 45.23
N GLU A 421 8.39 -26.05 44.54
CA GLU A 421 8.53 -26.53 43.16
C GLU A 421 9.28 -27.86 43.16
N ASP A 422 8.58 -28.96 42.93
CA ASP A 422 9.14 -30.31 42.95
C ASP A 422 9.34 -30.83 41.51
N PRO A 423 10.58 -31.09 41.05
CA PRO A 423 10.82 -31.63 39.70
C PRO A 423 10.43 -33.11 39.60
N VAL A 424 10.02 -33.56 38.41
CA VAL A 424 9.59 -34.97 38.17
C VAL A 424 10.68 -36.00 38.47
N SER A 425 11.96 -35.63 38.35
CA SER A 425 13.11 -36.55 38.48
C SER A 425 13.72 -36.63 39.88
N ALA A 426 13.00 -36.29 40.95
CA ALA A 426 13.54 -36.30 42.31
C ALA A 426 13.67 -37.73 42.89
N GLY A 427 14.60 -38.53 42.35
CA GLY A 427 15.37 -39.49 43.16
C GLY A 427 16.24 -38.70 44.14
N HIS A 428 16.42 -39.22 45.36
CA HIS A 428 17.05 -38.50 46.47
C HIS A 428 18.40 -37.85 46.06
N GLY A 429 18.47 -36.52 46.07
CA GLY A 429 19.73 -35.77 45.95
C GLY A 429 20.01 -35.03 44.64
N ALA A 430 19.01 -34.48 43.94
CA ALA A 430 19.24 -33.54 42.82
C ALA A 430 19.21 -32.08 43.29
N GLY A 431 20.25 -31.32 42.93
CA GLY A 431 20.47 -29.92 43.35
C GLY A 431 19.33 -28.97 42.99
N SER A 432 19.16 -27.93 43.82
CA SER A 432 18.14 -26.88 43.69
C SER A 432 18.08 -26.34 42.26
N ALA A 433 16.95 -26.54 41.58
CA ALA A 433 16.66 -25.85 40.33
C ALA A 433 16.77 -24.34 40.57
N GLU A 434 17.51 -23.61 39.73
CA GLU A 434 17.60 -22.16 39.82
C GLU A 434 16.20 -21.56 39.67
N VAL A 435 15.73 -20.85 40.70
CA VAL A 435 14.39 -20.25 40.71
C VAL A 435 14.37 -19.07 39.74
N LEU A 436 13.67 -19.26 38.62
CA LEU A 436 13.54 -18.29 37.54
C LEU A 436 12.42 -17.27 37.84
N VAL A 437 12.65 -16.03 37.43
CA VAL A 437 11.67 -14.94 37.55
C VAL A 437 10.75 -14.99 36.34
N PRO A 438 9.42 -15.10 36.52
CA PRO A 438 8.47 -15.04 35.42
C PRO A 438 8.55 -13.69 34.70
N GLN A 439 8.51 -13.70 33.37
CA GLN A 439 8.40 -12.48 32.56
C GLN A 439 6.95 -12.11 32.22
N MET A 440 6.06 -13.10 32.30
CA MET A 440 4.63 -12.94 32.06
C MET A 440 3.91 -14.08 32.79
N LEU A 441 2.80 -13.75 33.42
CA LEU A 441 1.85 -14.68 34.00
C LEU A 441 0.45 -14.21 33.66
N SER A 442 -0.39 -15.09 33.12
CA SER A 442 -1.76 -14.74 32.80
C SER A 442 -2.59 -14.46 34.06
N ASN A 443 -3.50 -13.50 33.99
CA ASN A 443 -4.52 -13.23 35.02
C ASN A 443 -5.80 -14.04 34.79
N GLU A 444 -6.00 -14.57 33.59
CA GLU A 444 -7.11 -15.45 33.20
C GLU A 444 -6.63 -16.86 32.84
N GLN A 445 -7.57 -17.81 32.82
CA GLN A 445 -7.32 -19.19 32.43
C GLN A 445 -7.45 -19.39 30.93
N LEU A 446 -6.71 -20.34 30.35
CA LEU A 446 -6.99 -20.80 28.99
C LEU A 446 -8.37 -21.46 28.95
N PRO A 447 -9.17 -21.22 27.89
CA PRO A 447 -10.38 -21.99 27.63
C PRO A 447 -10.08 -23.50 27.62
N ASN A 448 -10.99 -24.32 28.13
CA ASN A 448 -10.77 -25.77 28.27
C ASN A 448 -10.42 -26.47 26.94
N GLU A 449 -10.96 -25.97 25.83
CA GLU A 449 -10.64 -26.45 24.47
C GLU A 449 -9.18 -26.15 24.12
N ASN A 450 -8.72 -24.92 24.38
CA ASN A 450 -7.35 -24.48 24.15
C ASN A 450 -6.34 -25.19 25.07
N LEU A 451 -6.70 -25.42 26.33
CA LEU A 451 -5.90 -26.21 27.27
C LEU A 451 -5.75 -27.65 26.78
N SER A 452 -6.86 -28.25 26.34
CA SER A 452 -6.85 -29.63 25.87
C SER A 452 -6.04 -29.78 24.58
N ALA A 453 -6.11 -28.80 23.68
CA ALA A 453 -5.32 -28.75 22.46
C ALA A 453 -3.82 -28.55 22.73
N ALA A 454 -3.46 -27.72 23.72
CA ALA A 454 -2.07 -27.48 24.07
C ALA A 454 -1.37 -28.73 24.66
N LEU A 455 -2.10 -29.53 25.44
CA LEU A 455 -1.56 -30.69 26.17
C LEU A 455 -1.84 -32.05 25.51
N ASP A 456 -2.57 -32.09 24.39
CA ASP A 456 -3.10 -33.31 23.75
C ASP A 456 -3.88 -34.23 24.72
N GLN A 457 -4.50 -33.64 25.73
CA GLN A 457 -5.20 -34.37 26.79
C GLN A 457 -6.52 -33.68 27.09
N ARG A 458 -7.60 -34.44 27.33
CA ARG A 458 -8.88 -33.86 27.73
C ARG A 458 -8.80 -33.47 29.21
N ILE A 459 -8.43 -32.23 29.47
CA ILE A 459 -8.26 -31.68 30.81
C ILE A 459 -9.25 -30.53 31.00
N VAL A 460 -10.00 -30.58 32.10
CA VAL A 460 -10.86 -29.50 32.57
C VAL A 460 -10.39 -29.15 33.97
N SER A 461 -9.56 -28.13 34.07
CA SER A 461 -8.97 -27.70 35.32
C SER A 461 -8.57 -26.23 35.23
N PRO A 462 -8.65 -25.46 36.35
CA PRO A 462 -8.08 -24.12 36.42
C PRO A 462 -6.64 -24.13 35.94
N ASN A 463 -6.20 -23.12 35.22
CA ASN A 463 -4.84 -23.10 34.71
C ASN A 463 -4.33 -21.68 34.53
N ARG A 464 -3.00 -21.54 34.47
CA ARG A 464 -2.32 -20.28 34.15
C ARG A 464 -1.17 -20.49 33.20
N VAL A 465 -0.99 -19.54 32.30
CA VAL A 465 0.11 -19.51 31.34
C VAL A 465 1.21 -18.62 31.90
N LEU A 466 2.42 -19.16 31.97
CA LEU A 466 3.62 -18.48 32.44
C LEU A 466 4.66 -18.50 31.33
N ALA A 467 5.45 -17.44 31.21
CA ALA A 467 6.62 -17.44 30.33
C ALA A 467 7.84 -16.83 31.06
N ASP A 468 9.00 -17.48 30.95
CA ASP A 468 10.28 -17.01 31.48
C ASP A 468 11.37 -17.03 30.39
N THR A 469 12.64 -16.79 30.74
CA THR A 469 13.75 -16.76 29.77
C THR A 469 14.17 -18.14 29.26
N SER A 470 13.84 -19.20 30.00
CA SER A 470 14.23 -20.59 29.75
C SER A 470 13.19 -21.41 28.98
N CYS A 471 11.97 -20.91 28.84
CA CYS A 471 10.87 -21.56 28.13
C CYS A 471 10.22 -20.64 27.08
N PHE A 472 9.50 -21.27 26.15
CA PHE A 472 8.59 -20.55 25.26
C PHE A 472 7.27 -20.25 25.98
N ALA A 473 6.73 -21.26 26.67
CA ALA A 473 5.57 -21.15 27.55
C ALA A 473 5.58 -22.29 28.59
N GLN A 474 4.92 -22.05 29.72
CA GLN A 474 4.62 -23.00 30.78
C GLN A 474 3.12 -22.93 31.07
N ILE A 475 2.48 -24.09 31.24
CA ILE A 475 1.07 -24.21 31.61
C ILE A 475 1.02 -24.89 32.97
N ILE A 476 0.48 -24.19 33.96
CA ILE A 476 0.34 -24.71 35.33
C ILE A 476 -1.12 -25.12 35.51
N VAL A 477 -1.38 -26.42 35.55
CA VAL A 477 -2.71 -27.02 35.65
C VAL A 477 -3.07 -27.20 37.12
N GLY A 478 -4.24 -26.72 37.50
CA GLY A 478 -4.78 -26.62 38.86
C GLY A 478 -4.58 -25.25 39.52
N PHE A 479 -3.60 -24.47 39.10
CA PHE A 479 -3.28 -23.18 39.70
C PHE A 479 -4.20 -22.07 39.18
N PRO A 480 -4.66 -21.11 40.01
CA PRO A 480 -4.32 -20.91 41.43
C PRO A 480 -5.29 -21.56 42.44
N ASP A 481 -6.31 -22.28 41.97
CA ASP A 481 -7.47 -22.64 42.80
C ASP A 481 -7.32 -23.98 43.52
N LEU A 482 -6.70 -24.97 42.87
CA LEU A 482 -6.51 -26.30 43.45
C LEU A 482 -5.42 -26.27 44.51
N MET A 483 -5.78 -26.81 45.67
CA MET A 483 -4.88 -26.99 46.81
C MET A 483 -4.06 -28.30 46.70
N SER A 484 -4.39 -29.17 45.74
CA SER A 484 -3.58 -30.34 45.37
C SER A 484 -2.29 -29.91 44.65
N PRO A 485 -1.30 -30.80 44.52
CA PRO A 485 -0.14 -30.54 43.66
C PRO A 485 -0.59 -30.13 42.26
N ASN A 486 -0.17 -28.94 41.82
CA ASN A 486 -0.49 -28.41 40.50
C ASN A 486 0.55 -28.88 39.49
N GLU A 487 0.14 -29.42 38.36
CA GLU A 487 1.04 -29.99 37.36
C GLU A 487 1.62 -28.89 36.48
N VAL A 488 2.95 -28.89 36.28
CA VAL A 488 3.64 -27.90 35.46
C VAL A 488 4.08 -28.54 34.14
N TYR A 489 3.50 -28.07 33.04
CA TYR A 489 3.87 -28.46 31.69
C TYR A 489 4.71 -27.36 31.06
N THR A 490 5.84 -27.71 30.45
CA THR A 490 6.80 -26.73 29.91
C THR A 490 7.15 -27.03 28.45
N PHE A 491 7.08 -25.99 27.63
CA PHE A 491 7.71 -25.93 26.30
C PHE A 491 9.12 -25.37 26.46
N LYS A 492 10.08 -26.27 26.73
CA LYS A 492 11.45 -25.87 27.11
C LYS A 492 12.22 -25.29 25.93
N ARG A 493 12.92 -24.19 26.15
CA ARG A 493 13.81 -23.59 25.16
C ARG A 493 15.14 -24.36 25.11
N PRO A 494 15.74 -24.55 23.92
CA PRO A 494 17.05 -25.20 23.80
C PRO A 494 18.18 -24.42 24.51
N VAL A 495 18.14 -23.08 24.45
CA VAL A 495 19.14 -22.18 25.03
C VAL A 495 18.41 -21.07 25.79
N ASP A 496 18.77 -20.82 27.05
CA ASP A 496 18.20 -19.73 27.85
C ASP A 496 18.56 -18.36 27.25
N LEU A 497 17.56 -17.48 27.09
CA LEU A 497 17.74 -16.12 26.60
C LEU A 497 18.66 -15.25 27.48
N SER A 498 18.85 -15.62 28.75
CA SER A 498 19.79 -14.97 29.68
C SER A 498 21.25 -15.32 29.36
N ALA A 499 21.49 -16.53 28.83
CA ALA A 499 22.81 -17.08 28.55
C ALA A 499 23.35 -16.66 27.17
N ILE A 500 22.47 -16.24 26.25
CA ILE A 500 22.85 -15.72 24.93
C ILE A 500 23.51 -14.35 25.09
N LYS A 501 24.85 -14.36 25.26
CA LYS A 501 25.66 -13.13 25.21
C LYS A 501 25.64 -12.58 23.80
N SER A 502 25.58 -11.26 23.66
CA SER A 502 25.66 -10.53 22.40
C SER A 502 27.08 -10.59 21.81
N SER A 503 27.52 -11.79 21.44
CA SER A 503 28.86 -12.06 20.92
C SER A 503 28.78 -12.48 19.46
N GLU A 504 28.35 -11.58 18.58
CA GLU A 504 28.70 -11.61 17.16
C GLU A 504 28.54 -10.17 16.62
N SER A 505 29.67 -9.49 16.52
CA SER A 505 29.81 -8.12 16.03
C SER A 505 29.56 -8.08 14.51
N GLY A 506 28.32 -7.82 14.12
CA GLY A 506 27.99 -7.27 12.80
C GLY A 506 27.84 -5.75 12.89
N SER A 507 28.78 -5.02 12.27
CA SER A 507 28.86 -3.59 11.82
C SER A 507 27.88 -2.47 12.27
N GLN A 508 26.89 -2.70 13.11
CA GLN A 508 25.84 -1.75 13.52
C GLN A 508 26.07 -1.15 14.91
N THR A 509 27.07 -1.62 15.66
CA THR A 509 27.52 -1.01 16.93
C THR A 509 28.37 0.24 16.75
N PHE A 510 28.78 0.60 15.52
CA PHE A 510 29.65 1.77 15.32
C PHE A 510 28.97 3.13 15.62
N PHE A 511 27.64 3.21 15.61
CA PHE A 511 26.90 4.42 16.00
C PHE A 511 26.15 4.31 17.35
N ARG A 512 26.10 3.13 17.97
CA ARG A 512 25.54 2.93 19.32
C ARG A 512 26.66 2.54 20.28
N GLY A 513 27.14 3.53 21.04
CA GLY A 513 28.17 3.37 22.06
C GLY A 513 27.91 2.16 22.96
N ALA A 514 28.99 1.45 23.27
CA ALA A 514 29.06 0.17 23.97
C ALA A 514 28.70 0.22 25.49
N LEU A 515 27.63 0.92 25.88
CA LEU A 515 27.15 0.92 27.27
C LEU A 515 25.64 0.65 27.32
N ARG A 516 25.25 -0.63 27.32
CA ARG A 516 23.97 -1.04 27.92
C ARG A 516 24.21 -1.17 29.43
N SER A 517 23.79 -0.18 30.22
CA SER A 517 23.95 -0.15 31.67
C SER A 517 22.59 -0.26 32.35
N GLY A 518 22.22 -1.46 32.80
CA GLY A 518 21.02 -1.76 33.60
C GLY A 518 20.14 -2.89 33.05
N THR A 519 19.33 -3.50 33.92
CA THR A 519 18.25 -4.43 33.56
C THR A 519 17.06 -3.65 32.98
N ALA A 520 16.48 -4.12 31.87
CA ALA A 520 15.30 -3.51 31.28
C ALA A 520 14.13 -3.45 32.28
N LYS A 521 13.45 -2.32 32.32
CA LYS A 521 12.30 -2.09 33.21
C LYS A 521 11.00 -2.71 32.68
N ARG A 522 10.84 -2.84 31.35
CA ARG A 522 9.70 -3.50 30.71
C ARG A 522 10.06 -4.87 30.16
N GLU A 523 9.16 -5.81 30.42
CA GLU A 523 9.16 -7.11 29.81
C GLU A 523 8.19 -7.11 28.62
N ASN A 524 8.71 -7.41 27.43
CA ASN A 524 7.92 -7.41 26.20
C ASN A 524 7.32 -8.79 25.91
N CYS A 525 6.50 -9.30 26.83
CA CYS A 525 5.86 -10.60 26.70
C CYS A 525 4.38 -10.48 27.05
N VAL A 526 3.50 -10.91 26.14
CA VAL A 526 2.04 -10.86 26.31
C VAL A 526 1.43 -12.22 26.00
N SER A 527 0.34 -12.57 26.68
CA SER A 527 -0.47 -13.76 26.38
C SER A 527 -1.73 -13.36 25.61
N LEU A 528 -2.04 -14.14 24.58
CA LEU A 528 -3.30 -14.07 23.83
C LEU A 528 -4.07 -15.37 24.09
N LEU A 529 -4.82 -15.40 25.20
CA LEU A 529 -5.47 -16.62 25.68
C LEU A 529 -6.55 -17.14 24.70
N SER A 530 -7.26 -16.22 24.03
CA SER A 530 -8.25 -16.55 22.99
C SER A 530 -7.62 -17.24 21.78
N ALA A 531 -6.43 -16.78 21.35
CA ALA A 531 -5.67 -17.36 20.26
C ALA A 531 -4.76 -18.53 20.68
N ASN A 532 -4.71 -18.85 21.99
CA ASN A 532 -3.79 -19.84 22.58
C ASN A 532 -2.30 -19.56 22.25
N GLN A 533 -1.91 -18.29 22.30
CA GLN A 533 -0.58 -17.83 21.89
C GLN A 533 0.14 -17.07 22.99
N VAL A 534 1.47 -17.18 23.01
CA VAL A 534 2.37 -16.31 23.78
C VAL A 534 3.23 -15.55 22.78
N VAL A 535 3.24 -14.22 22.88
CA VAL A 535 3.96 -13.33 21.96
C VAL A 535 5.01 -12.54 22.71
N ARG A 536 6.27 -12.63 22.28
CA ARG A 536 7.41 -11.93 22.90
C ARG A 536 8.20 -11.14 21.86
N ALA A 537 8.53 -9.88 22.14
CA ALA A 537 9.51 -9.16 21.31
C ALA A 537 10.93 -9.48 21.80
N ILE A 538 11.76 -9.97 20.90
CA ILE A 538 13.17 -10.30 21.16
C ILE A 538 14.10 -9.58 20.18
N PRO A 539 15.33 -9.23 20.60
CA PRO A 539 16.27 -8.54 19.73
C PRO A 539 16.80 -9.51 18.66
N PRO A 540 17.19 -9.01 17.46
CA PRO A 540 17.68 -9.86 16.37
C PRO A 540 18.86 -10.77 16.75
N THR A 541 19.67 -10.37 17.72
CA THR A 541 20.82 -11.14 18.23
C THR A 541 20.44 -12.42 18.99
N LYS A 542 19.19 -12.52 19.47
CA LYS A 542 18.69 -13.70 20.21
C LYS A 542 17.82 -14.62 19.34
N VAL A 543 17.66 -14.31 18.06
CA VAL A 543 16.83 -15.05 17.11
C VAL A 543 17.68 -16.07 16.35
N PRO A 544 17.22 -17.32 16.16
CA PRO A 544 17.92 -18.31 15.34
C PRO A 544 17.78 -18.00 13.83
N LEU A 545 18.41 -16.93 13.36
CA LEU A 545 18.27 -16.43 11.98
C LEU A 545 18.67 -17.47 10.91
N ARG A 546 19.60 -18.38 11.24
CA ARG A 546 20.05 -19.47 10.36
C ARG A 546 18.97 -20.51 10.06
N ASP A 547 17.99 -20.66 10.97
CA ASP A 547 16.90 -21.62 10.81
C ASP A 547 15.72 -21.00 10.03
N ILE A 548 15.63 -19.66 10.05
CA ILE A 548 14.55 -18.89 9.43
C ILE A 548 14.89 -18.60 7.95
N TYR A 549 16.09 -18.08 7.69
CA TYR A 549 16.51 -17.64 6.35
C TYR A 549 17.47 -18.65 5.69
N PRO A 550 17.34 -18.93 4.38
CA PRO A 550 18.33 -19.71 3.64
C PRO A 550 19.72 -19.08 3.70
N LYS A 551 20.78 -19.88 3.55
CA LYS A 551 22.18 -19.41 3.64
C LYS A 551 22.53 -18.29 2.66
N ASP A 552 21.83 -18.21 1.53
CA ASP A 552 22.07 -17.25 0.46
C ASP A 552 21.24 -15.95 0.61
N VAL A 553 20.37 -15.87 1.62
CA VAL A 553 19.47 -14.73 1.85
C VAL A 553 19.95 -13.94 3.07
N THR A 554 20.22 -12.66 2.89
CA THR A 554 20.52 -11.75 3.99
C THR A 554 19.25 -11.44 4.79
N PRO A 555 19.22 -11.71 6.12
CA PRO A 555 18.08 -11.36 6.95
C PRO A 555 17.78 -9.85 6.91
N PRO A 556 16.50 -9.44 6.93
CA PRO A 556 16.14 -8.03 6.95
C PRO A 556 16.65 -7.34 8.22
N MET A 557 17.06 -6.09 8.08
CA MET A 557 17.44 -5.25 9.21
C MET A 557 16.19 -4.79 9.97
N THR A 558 16.04 -5.25 11.20
CA THR A 558 14.81 -5.11 11.99
C THR A 558 15.06 -4.49 13.36
N ALA A 559 14.05 -3.84 13.94
CA ALA A 559 14.11 -3.33 15.31
C ALA A 559 14.00 -4.45 16.35
N ALA A 560 13.17 -5.45 16.06
CA ALA A 560 12.94 -6.62 16.89
C ALA A 560 12.35 -7.76 16.02
N TYR A 561 12.24 -8.96 16.60
CA TYR A 561 11.38 -10.02 16.09
C TYR A 561 10.28 -10.33 17.10
N LEU A 562 9.05 -10.52 16.63
CA LEU A 562 7.97 -11.09 17.44
C LEU A 562 8.08 -12.61 17.39
N GLU A 563 8.48 -13.20 18.51
CA GLU A 563 8.41 -14.62 18.77
C GLU A 563 6.97 -14.98 19.14
N VAL A 564 6.26 -15.63 18.22
CA VAL A 564 4.89 -16.10 18.41
C VAL A 564 4.94 -17.61 18.66
N THR A 565 4.64 -18.00 19.90
CA THR A 565 4.49 -19.40 20.32
C THR A 565 3.02 -19.78 20.25
N ASP A 566 2.66 -20.65 19.31
CA ASP A 566 1.29 -21.14 19.12
C ASP A 566 1.15 -22.52 19.76
N LEU A 567 0.36 -22.59 20.83
CA LEU A 567 0.20 -23.80 21.64
C LEU A 567 -0.76 -24.81 21.00
N THR A 568 -1.69 -24.36 20.16
CA THR A 568 -2.66 -25.22 19.47
C THR A 568 -2.02 -25.97 18.32
N SER A 569 -1.30 -25.25 17.44
CA SER A 569 -0.63 -25.84 16.28
C SER A 569 0.77 -26.38 16.60
N LYS A 570 1.30 -26.08 17.80
CA LYS A 570 2.66 -26.41 18.25
C LYS A 570 3.71 -25.91 17.28
N LYS A 571 3.53 -24.67 16.84
CA LYS A 571 4.44 -23.98 15.93
C LYS A 571 4.98 -22.71 16.55
N LEU A 572 6.16 -22.34 16.10
CA LEU A 572 6.88 -21.15 16.48
C LEU A 572 7.11 -20.29 15.24
N LYS A 573 6.81 -18.99 15.33
CA LYS A 573 7.06 -18.02 14.26
C LYS A 573 7.90 -16.86 14.78
N TYR A 574 8.77 -16.34 13.92
CA TYR A 574 9.53 -15.12 14.19
C TYR A 574 9.17 -14.10 13.13
N ILE A 575 8.36 -13.10 13.50
CA ILE A 575 7.88 -12.07 12.59
C ILE A 575 8.82 -10.85 12.69
N PRO A 576 9.46 -10.42 11.59
CA PRO A 576 10.37 -9.27 11.62
C PRO A 576 9.60 -7.96 11.82
N VAL A 577 9.98 -7.17 12.82
CA VAL A 577 9.46 -5.80 13.01
C VAL A 577 10.39 -4.82 12.27
N PRO A 578 9.87 -4.01 11.32
CA PRO A 578 10.68 -3.04 10.60
C PRO A 578 11.45 -2.10 11.53
N ARG A 579 12.59 -1.59 11.04
CA ARG A 579 13.42 -0.66 11.81
C ARG A 579 12.69 0.66 12.06
N SER A 580 12.89 1.25 13.24
CA SER A 580 12.44 2.61 13.54
C SER A 580 13.07 3.61 12.57
N MET A 581 12.27 4.51 12.00
CA MET A 581 12.74 5.56 11.09
C MET A 581 13.49 6.66 11.83
N SER A 582 13.06 6.98 13.05
CA SER A 582 13.69 7.92 13.97
C SER A 582 13.99 7.22 15.30
N VAL A 583 15.07 7.62 15.97
CA VAL A 583 15.42 7.13 17.29
C VAL A 583 15.88 8.31 18.12
N SER A 584 15.42 8.38 19.37
CA SER A 584 15.85 9.41 20.30
C SER A 584 17.37 9.44 20.47
N PRO A 585 18.02 10.62 20.54
CA PRO A 585 19.45 10.72 20.82
C PRO A 585 19.81 10.16 22.20
N TYR A 586 18.84 10.04 23.12
CA TYR A 586 18.99 9.49 24.46
C TYR A 586 18.99 7.96 24.51
N THR A 587 19.77 7.32 23.63
CA THR A 587 19.80 5.86 23.45
C THR A 587 20.10 5.07 24.74
N ASN A 588 20.91 5.62 25.65
CA ASN A 588 21.20 5.02 26.96
C ASN A 588 20.00 5.03 27.93
N TRP A 589 19.08 5.99 27.78
CA TRP A 589 17.83 5.96 28.55
C TRP A 589 16.83 5.00 27.90
N SER A 590 16.68 5.04 26.57
CA SER A 590 15.82 4.10 25.84
C SER A 590 16.20 2.63 26.12
N SER A 591 17.50 2.31 26.24
CA SER A 591 17.96 0.95 26.56
C SER A 591 17.63 0.47 27.99
N LYS A 592 17.32 1.38 28.92
CA LYS A 592 16.81 1.02 30.26
C LYS A 592 15.33 0.71 30.26
N VAL A 593 14.58 1.17 29.24
CA VAL A 593 13.14 0.91 29.12
C VAL A 593 12.92 -0.54 28.72
N SER A 594 13.54 -0.97 27.62
CA SER A 594 13.38 -2.31 27.06
C SER A 594 14.67 -2.84 26.46
N ASP A 595 14.81 -4.17 26.42
CA ASP A 595 15.91 -4.88 25.76
C ASP A 595 15.88 -4.73 24.21
N CYS A 596 14.73 -4.33 23.67
CA CYS A 596 14.48 -4.10 22.24
C CYS A 596 14.05 -2.65 21.99
N ASP A 597 14.17 -2.20 20.73
CA ASP A 597 13.70 -0.87 20.31
C ASP A 597 12.17 -0.83 20.08
N VAL A 598 11.41 -1.73 20.70
CA VAL A 598 9.96 -1.93 20.50
C VAL A 598 9.30 -2.31 21.84
N LEU A 599 8.09 -1.83 22.08
CA LEU A 599 7.19 -2.28 23.15
C LEU A 599 5.98 -3.00 22.56
N VAL A 600 5.42 -3.95 23.30
CA VAL A 600 4.33 -4.83 22.85
C VAL A 600 3.12 -4.70 23.78
N ALA A 601 1.91 -4.65 23.21
CA ALA A 601 0.66 -4.77 23.94
C ALA A 601 -0.30 -5.72 23.21
N ALA A 602 -1.06 -6.50 23.97
CA ALA A 602 -2.19 -7.28 23.45
C ALA A 602 -3.41 -6.38 23.27
N LEU A 603 -4.18 -6.58 22.20
CA LEU A 603 -5.49 -5.95 22.00
C LEU A 603 -6.60 -6.93 22.37
N GLY A 604 -7.71 -6.41 22.90
CA GLY A 604 -8.89 -7.21 23.26
C GLY A 604 -9.44 -8.03 22.08
N SER A 605 -9.20 -7.60 20.85
CA SER A 605 -9.57 -8.31 19.62
C SER A 605 -8.75 -9.58 19.33
N GLY A 606 -7.76 -9.93 20.16
CA GLY A 606 -6.83 -11.05 19.93
C GLY A 606 -5.69 -10.71 18.96
N SER A 607 -5.52 -9.43 18.64
CA SER A 607 -4.39 -8.89 17.87
C SER A 607 -3.25 -8.42 18.80
N VAL A 608 -2.07 -8.21 18.24
CA VAL A 608 -0.93 -7.61 18.95
C VAL A 608 -0.62 -6.25 18.34
N VAL A 609 -0.27 -5.28 19.17
CA VAL A 609 0.31 -4.01 18.69
C VAL A 609 1.73 -3.87 19.19
N THR A 610 2.59 -3.40 18.30
CA THR A 610 3.95 -2.98 18.63
C THR A 610 4.09 -1.49 18.43
N VAL A 611 4.78 -0.82 19.36
CA VAL A 611 5.19 0.57 19.20
C VAL A 611 6.71 0.61 19.25
N ASP A 612 7.33 1.07 18.17
CA ASP A 612 8.77 1.24 18.14
C ASP A 612 9.19 2.57 18.79
N MET A 613 10.46 2.68 19.20
CA MET A 613 10.97 3.88 19.89
C MET A 613 10.94 5.18 19.07
N GLY A 614 10.60 5.10 17.77
CA GLY A 614 10.38 6.26 16.89
C GLY A 614 8.91 6.69 16.80
N GLY A 615 8.01 6.04 17.55
CA GLY A 615 6.58 6.36 17.57
C GLY A 615 5.77 5.70 16.46
N TYR A 616 6.35 4.75 15.72
CA TYR A 616 5.61 3.96 14.73
C TYR A 616 4.87 2.82 15.42
N VAL A 617 3.56 2.82 15.23
CA VAL A 617 2.65 1.82 15.76
C VAL A 617 2.29 0.85 14.64
N ARG A 618 2.37 -0.45 14.91
CA ARG A 618 2.00 -1.51 13.97
C ARG A 618 1.07 -2.49 14.64
N GLN A 619 -0.02 -2.82 13.95
CA GLN A 619 -0.99 -3.81 14.35
C GLN A 619 -0.71 -5.12 13.63
N TRP A 620 -0.63 -6.21 14.38
CA TRP A 620 -0.30 -7.55 13.93
C TRP A 620 -1.44 -8.50 14.23
N GLU A 621 -1.72 -9.37 13.27
CA GLU A 621 -2.63 -10.48 13.41
C GLU A 621 -1.81 -11.78 13.37
N THR A 622 -1.81 -12.53 14.47
CA THR A 622 -0.97 -13.73 14.62
C THR A 622 -1.79 -15.01 14.76
N GLY A 623 -3.07 -14.91 15.11
CA GLY A 623 -3.99 -16.04 15.24
C GLY A 623 -4.23 -16.73 13.90
N LEU A 624 -4.20 -18.07 13.88
CA LEU A 624 -4.38 -18.85 12.65
C LEU A 624 -5.77 -18.65 12.04
N ASP A 625 -6.82 -18.75 12.85
CA ASP A 625 -8.22 -18.65 12.39
C ASP A 625 -8.54 -17.25 11.86
N THR A 626 -8.03 -16.22 12.54
CA THR A 626 -8.20 -14.83 12.14
C THR A 626 -7.43 -14.58 10.84
N LEU A 627 -6.15 -14.99 10.75
CA LEU A 627 -5.35 -14.86 9.53
C LEU A 627 -5.97 -15.57 8.33
N GLN A 628 -6.52 -16.77 8.53
CA GLN A 628 -7.20 -17.52 7.46
C GLN A 628 -8.44 -16.78 6.97
N ARG A 629 -9.26 -16.24 7.89
CA ARG A 629 -10.44 -15.43 7.54
C ARG A 629 -10.03 -14.17 6.77
N SER A 630 -9.07 -13.43 7.30
CA SER A 630 -8.52 -12.22 6.68
C SER A 630 -7.91 -12.50 5.30
N LEU A 631 -7.23 -13.64 5.11
CA LEU A 631 -6.68 -14.07 3.82
C LEU A 631 -7.79 -14.39 2.81
N MET A 632 -8.85 -15.07 3.24
CA MET A 632 -10.02 -15.34 2.38
C MET A 632 -10.71 -14.05 1.96
N GLU A 633 -10.96 -13.13 2.89
CA GLU A 633 -11.52 -11.82 2.60
C GLU A 633 -10.63 -11.03 1.62
N TRP A 634 -9.31 -11.05 1.83
CA TRP A 634 -8.34 -10.41 0.94
C TRP A 634 -8.36 -11.00 -0.47
N ARG A 635 -8.39 -12.33 -0.60
CA ARG A 635 -8.51 -13.00 -1.91
C ARG A 635 -9.83 -12.70 -2.60
N ASN A 636 -10.93 -12.64 -1.85
CA ASN A 636 -12.24 -12.27 -2.38
C ASN A 636 -12.25 -10.82 -2.89
N MET A 637 -11.56 -9.88 -2.21
CA MET A 637 -11.42 -8.50 -2.70
C MET A 637 -10.64 -8.40 -4.02
N ILE A 638 -9.67 -9.29 -4.28
CA ILE A 638 -8.95 -9.34 -5.56
C ILE A 638 -9.82 -9.97 -6.66
N GLY A 639 -10.55 -11.03 -6.31
CA GLY A 639 -11.38 -11.81 -7.23
C GLY A 639 -10.57 -12.80 -8.09
N SER A 640 -11.27 -13.63 -8.87
CA SER A 640 -10.63 -14.52 -9.84
C SER A 640 -10.29 -13.76 -11.12
N GLU A 641 -9.02 -13.70 -11.51
CA GLU A 641 -8.61 -13.24 -12.84
C GLU A 641 -9.09 -14.22 -13.91
N ASN A 642 -10.35 -14.14 -14.31
CA ASN A 642 -10.75 -14.58 -15.63
C ASN A 642 -10.48 -13.42 -16.58
N GLY A 643 -9.23 -13.28 -17.02
CA GLY A 643 -8.80 -12.33 -18.05
C GLY A 643 -9.39 -12.62 -19.44
N ARG A 644 -10.66 -13.02 -19.53
CA ARG A 644 -11.39 -13.23 -20.77
C ARG A 644 -12.40 -12.09 -20.94
N PRO A 645 -12.39 -11.35 -22.06
CA PRO A 645 -13.46 -10.41 -22.35
C PRO A 645 -14.81 -11.15 -22.39
N ILE A 646 -15.80 -10.62 -21.67
CA ILE A 646 -17.14 -11.19 -21.57
C ILE A 646 -17.82 -11.10 -22.95
N GLN A 647 -18.00 -12.25 -23.61
CA GLN A 647 -18.69 -12.35 -24.90
C GLN A 647 -20.12 -12.87 -24.67
N ILE A 648 -21.13 -12.09 -25.07
CA ILE A 648 -22.56 -12.46 -24.93
C ILE A 648 -22.96 -13.36 -26.11
N THR A 649 -23.10 -14.66 -25.86
CA THR A 649 -23.56 -15.65 -26.85
C THR A 649 -25.08 -15.79 -26.80
N ILE A 650 -25.77 -15.59 -27.94
CA ILE A 650 -27.22 -15.79 -28.06
C ILE A 650 -27.47 -17.13 -28.77
N GLN A 651 -28.20 -18.05 -28.11
CA GLN A 651 -28.62 -19.33 -28.70
C GLN A 651 -29.82 -19.13 -29.64
N ARG A 652 -29.77 -19.73 -30.84
CA ARG A 652 -30.84 -19.67 -31.84
C ARG A 652 -30.88 -20.98 -32.65
N ASP A 653 -32.05 -21.53 -32.89
CA ASP A 653 -32.24 -22.70 -33.77
C ASP A 653 -32.43 -22.25 -35.23
N SER A 654 -31.77 -22.96 -36.16
CA SER A 654 -31.73 -22.60 -37.58
C SER A 654 -32.76 -23.39 -38.40
N GLY A 655 -33.11 -24.62 -37.99
CA GLY A 655 -34.18 -25.42 -38.60
C GLY A 655 -33.95 -25.83 -40.07
N LEU A 656 -32.74 -25.67 -40.60
CA LEU A 656 -32.42 -25.86 -42.03
C LEU A 656 -31.15 -26.73 -42.22
N ASP A 657 -31.13 -27.58 -43.25
CA ASP A 657 -30.04 -28.57 -43.51
C ASP A 657 -28.78 -27.97 -44.15
N VAL A 658 -27.65 -28.69 -44.04
CA VAL A 658 -26.34 -28.32 -44.61
C VAL A 658 -26.14 -28.94 -45.99
N SER A 659 -25.41 -28.24 -46.86
CA SER A 659 -25.14 -28.69 -48.24
C SER A 659 -23.68 -29.06 -48.45
N ALA A 660 -22.81 -28.08 -48.72
CA ALA A 660 -21.37 -28.27 -48.88
C ALA A 660 -20.59 -27.07 -48.33
N PRO A 661 -19.44 -27.29 -47.66
CA PRO A 661 -18.64 -26.22 -47.08
C PRO A 661 -18.05 -25.31 -48.17
N LYS A 662 -18.08 -24.00 -47.95
CA LYS A 662 -17.52 -22.96 -48.84
C LYS A 662 -17.04 -21.75 -48.04
N HIS A 663 -16.22 -20.87 -48.62
CA HIS A 663 -15.75 -19.66 -47.93
C HIS A 663 -16.90 -18.65 -47.69
N GLY A 664 -17.77 -18.46 -48.67
CA GLY A 664 -18.78 -17.38 -48.68
C GLY A 664 -18.30 -16.14 -49.45
N LYS A 665 -19.21 -15.22 -49.77
CA LYS A 665 -18.88 -13.92 -50.38
C LYS A 665 -18.51 -12.92 -49.28
N ILE A 666 -17.56 -12.04 -49.54
CA ILE A 666 -17.19 -10.94 -48.63
C ILE A 666 -18.14 -9.77 -48.89
N ASP A 667 -18.74 -9.22 -47.84
CA ASP A 667 -19.57 -8.02 -47.93
C ASP A 667 -18.68 -6.76 -47.96
N PRO A 668 -18.68 -5.95 -49.05
CA PRO A 668 -17.92 -4.71 -49.11
C PRO A 668 -18.26 -3.70 -48.01
N GLY A 669 -19.47 -3.76 -47.46
CA GLY A 669 -19.93 -2.87 -46.38
C GLY A 669 -19.76 -3.44 -44.97
N ASN A 670 -19.21 -4.65 -44.83
CA ASN A 670 -19.08 -5.39 -43.56
C ASN A 670 -20.37 -5.39 -42.70
N ALA A 671 -21.55 -5.54 -43.33
CA ALA A 671 -22.80 -5.56 -42.60
C ALA A 671 -22.96 -6.86 -41.78
N PRO A 672 -23.62 -6.82 -40.61
CA PRO A 672 -23.79 -8.01 -39.77
C PRO A 672 -24.81 -8.99 -40.38
N HIS A 673 -24.32 -10.17 -40.80
CA HIS A 673 -25.16 -11.23 -41.36
C HIS A 673 -25.35 -12.38 -40.36
N VAL A 674 -26.60 -12.76 -40.08
CA VAL A 674 -26.94 -13.81 -39.10
C VAL A 674 -27.77 -14.93 -39.74
N GLY A 675 -27.37 -16.19 -39.57
CA GLY A 675 -28.21 -17.35 -39.93
C GLY A 675 -28.26 -17.75 -41.42
N GLY A 676 -27.46 -17.14 -42.30
CA GLY A 676 -27.42 -17.42 -43.74
C GLY A 676 -26.30 -18.37 -44.19
N ASN A 677 -26.21 -18.64 -45.51
CA ASN A 677 -25.15 -19.46 -46.14
C ASN A 677 -24.43 -18.75 -47.31
N GLN A 678 -24.50 -17.42 -47.34
CA GLN A 678 -24.00 -16.62 -48.46
C GLN A 678 -22.73 -15.85 -48.13
N TRP A 679 -22.61 -15.33 -46.91
CA TRP A 679 -21.57 -14.39 -46.51
C TRP A 679 -20.46 -15.04 -45.67
N ALA A 680 -19.21 -14.63 -45.92
CA ALA A 680 -18.04 -14.97 -45.12
C ALA A 680 -17.96 -14.04 -43.89
N GLY A 681 -17.75 -14.60 -42.70
CA GLY A 681 -17.69 -13.84 -41.44
C GLY A 681 -19.05 -13.62 -40.75
N GLY A 682 -20.13 -14.17 -41.32
CA GLY A 682 -21.45 -14.16 -40.70
C GLY A 682 -21.52 -15.03 -39.44
N THR A 683 -22.49 -14.75 -38.56
CA THR A 683 -22.64 -15.45 -37.28
C THR A 683 -23.88 -16.35 -37.27
N GLY A 684 -23.77 -17.55 -36.69
CA GLY A 684 -24.87 -18.52 -36.60
C GLY A 684 -25.37 -19.10 -37.94
N GLY A 685 -24.58 -18.97 -39.01
CA GLY A 685 -24.92 -19.41 -40.37
C GLY A 685 -24.67 -20.90 -40.66
N ARG A 686 -24.82 -21.30 -41.92
CA ARG A 686 -24.53 -22.66 -42.41
C ARG A 686 -23.64 -22.65 -43.64
N ASP A 687 -22.85 -23.71 -43.84
CA ASP A 687 -21.98 -23.95 -45.02
C ASP A 687 -20.83 -22.94 -45.25
N THR A 688 -20.90 -21.70 -44.74
CA THR A 688 -19.87 -20.65 -44.96
C THR A 688 -18.87 -20.51 -43.81
N ALA A 689 -17.71 -19.89 -44.07
CA ALA A 689 -16.73 -19.58 -43.04
C ALA A 689 -17.26 -18.47 -42.12
N GLY A 690 -17.34 -18.73 -40.81
CA GLY A 690 -18.00 -17.83 -39.86
C GLY A 690 -17.97 -18.36 -38.41
N LEU A 691 -18.59 -17.63 -37.48
CA LEU A 691 -18.64 -17.99 -36.06
C LEU A 691 -20.03 -18.53 -35.65
N GLY A 692 -20.06 -19.54 -34.78
CA GLY A 692 -21.30 -20.04 -34.18
C GLY A 692 -22.24 -20.86 -35.09
N GLY A 693 -21.91 -21.06 -36.37
CA GLY A 693 -22.70 -21.82 -37.35
C GLY A 693 -22.43 -23.34 -37.41
N LYS A 694 -22.99 -24.01 -38.43
CA LYS A 694 -22.80 -25.46 -38.73
C LYS A 694 -22.37 -25.72 -40.18
N GLY A 695 -21.53 -26.73 -40.43
CA GLY A 695 -21.13 -27.15 -41.78
C GLY A 695 -20.14 -26.24 -42.54
N GLY A 696 -19.62 -25.17 -41.93
CA GLY A 696 -18.59 -24.30 -42.52
C GLY A 696 -17.16 -24.89 -42.43
N PRO A 697 -16.23 -24.49 -43.32
CA PRO A 697 -14.88 -25.07 -43.40
C PRO A 697 -13.93 -24.62 -42.28
N TYR A 698 -13.99 -23.35 -41.85
CA TYR A 698 -13.16 -22.80 -40.78
C TYR A 698 -13.81 -21.56 -40.17
N ARG A 699 -13.28 -21.11 -39.03
CA ARG A 699 -13.79 -19.95 -38.31
C ARG A 699 -13.23 -18.67 -38.92
N LEU A 700 -14.11 -17.71 -39.22
CA LEU A 700 -13.76 -16.37 -39.67
C LEU A 700 -14.54 -15.38 -38.81
N ASP A 701 -13.83 -14.48 -38.15
CA ASP A 701 -14.42 -13.42 -37.32
C ASP A 701 -14.37 -12.09 -38.08
N ALA A 702 -15.52 -11.44 -38.23
CA ALA A 702 -15.68 -10.14 -38.85
C ALA A 702 -16.01 -9.02 -37.83
N GLY A 703 -15.88 -9.30 -36.52
CA GLY A 703 -16.09 -8.34 -35.44
C GLY A 703 -17.54 -8.17 -35.00
N HIS A 704 -18.43 -9.09 -35.39
CA HIS A 704 -19.88 -9.00 -35.14
C HIS A 704 -20.35 -9.84 -33.94
N LYS A 705 -21.51 -9.51 -33.38
CA LYS A 705 -22.13 -10.28 -32.28
C LYS A 705 -22.38 -11.74 -32.68
N VAL A 706 -21.85 -12.67 -31.90
CA VAL A 706 -21.85 -14.11 -32.22
C VAL A 706 -23.18 -14.77 -31.82
N TYR A 707 -23.94 -15.19 -32.83
CA TYR A 707 -25.10 -16.08 -32.67
C TYR A 707 -24.64 -17.53 -32.81
N GLN A 708 -25.04 -18.39 -31.89
CA GLN A 708 -24.59 -19.78 -31.87
C GLN A 708 -25.77 -20.74 -32.07
N VAL A 709 -25.62 -21.62 -33.05
CA VAL A 709 -26.53 -22.75 -33.31
C VAL A 709 -26.37 -23.81 -32.20
N SER A 710 -27.46 -24.46 -31.84
CA SER A 710 -27.52 -25.49 -30.79
C SER A 710 -26.58 -26.68 -31.08
N GLN A 711 -26.11 -27.35 -30.03
CA GLN A 711 -25.14 -28.44 -30.15
C GLN A 711 -25.72 -29.64 -30.93
N ALA A 712 -27.00 -29.95 -30.73
CA ALA A 712 -27.70 -31.01 -31.45
C ALA A 712 -27.67 -30.81 -32.98
N GLU A 713 -27.83 -29.58 -33.46
CA GLU A 713 -27.76 -29.26 -34.90
C GLU A 713 -26.34 -29.36 -35.48
N LYS A 714 -25.30 -29.16 -34.66
CA LYS A 714 -23.89 -29.37 -35.07
C LYS A 714 -23.56 -30.87 -35.16
N ASP A 715 -24.13 -31.65 -34.25
CA ASP A 715 -23.93 -33.09 -34.19
C ASP A 715 -24.71 -33.83 -35.30
N ALA A 716 -25.76 -33.22 -35.86
CA ALA A 716 -26.54 -33.72 -36.99
C ALA A 716 -25.91 -33.51 -38.38
N VAL A 717 -24.74 -32.85 -38.48
CA VAL A 717 -24.05 -32.62 -39.77
C VAL A 717 -23.56 -33.95 -40.37
N PRO A 718 -23.92 -34.29 -41.63
CA PRO A 718 -23.49 -35.52 -42.29
C PRO A 718 -21.97 -35.70 -42.35
N GLU A 719 -21.50 -36.93 -42.26
CA GLU A 719 -20.07 -37.26 -42.18
C GLU A 719 -19.30 -36.85 -43.44
N GLU A 720 -19.94 -36.89 -44.62
CA GLU A 720 -19.38 -36.42 -45.89
C GLU A 720 -19.06 -34.91 -45.86
N VAL A 721 -19.95 -34.10 -45.27
CA VAL A 721 -19.77 -32.64 -45.12
C VAL A 721 -18.66 -32.34 -44.12
N ARG A 722 -18.52 -33.13 -43.04
CA ARG A 722 -17.41 -33.01 -42.09
C ARG A 722 -16.07 -33.32 -42.73
N ARG A 723 -16.00 -34.36 -43.58
CA ARG A 723 -14.77 -34.73 -44.29
C ARG A 723 -14.37 -33.64 -45.30
N ALA A 724 -15.32 -33.16 -46.10
CA ALA A 724 -15.07 -32.06 -47.05
C ALA A 724 -14.66 -30.76 -46.34
N ALA A 725 -15.24 -30.46 -45.19
CA ALA A 725 -14.88 -29.29 -44.38
C ALA A 725 -13.45 -29.42 -43.82
N ARG A 726 -13.04 -30.62 -43.37
CA ARG A 726 -11.66 -30.89 -42.92
C ARG A 726 -10.64 -30.74 -44.05
N GLU A 727 -10.90 -31.30 -45.23
CA GLU A 727 -9.99 -31.17 -46.37
C GLU A 727 -9.81 -29.71 -46.81
N MET A 728 -10.91 -28.95 -46.83
CA MET A 728 -10.87 -27.51 -47.15
C MET A 728 -10.16 -26.70 -46.06
N ALA A 729 -10.34 -27.07 -44.78
CA ALA A 729 -9.64 -26.48 -43.65
C ALA A 729 -8.14 -26.76 -43.70
N GLU A 730 -7.72 -27.99 -43.99
CA GLU A 730 -6.31 -28.36 -44.13
C GLU A 730 -5.62 -27.66 -45.29
N LYS A 731 -6.32 -27.52 -46.43
CA LYS A 731 -5.79 -26.77 -47.59
C LYS A 731 -5.64 -25.28 -47.28
N ALA A 732 -6.67 -24.66 -46.71
CA ALA A 732 -6.63 -23.26 -46.29
C ALA A 732 -5.61 -23.02 -45.16
N PHE A 733 -5.43 -23.99 -44.25
CA PHE A 733 -4.44 -23.96 -43.18
C PHE A 733 -3.02 -24.08 -43.72
N LYS A 734 -2.76 -24.96 -44.71
CA LYS A 734 -1.47 -25.07 -45.41
C LYS A 734 -1.13 -23.83 -46.23
N GLU A 735 -2.11 -23.20 -46.86
CA GLU A 735 -1.92 -21.92 -47.58
C GLU A 735 -1.65 -20.77 -46.60
N ARG A 736 -2.41 -20.67 -45.49
CA ARG A 736 -2.14 -19.74 -44.37
C ARG A 736 -0.77 -19.97 -43.74
N LEU A 737 -0.34 -21.21 -43.51
CA LEU A 737 0.98 -21.55 -42.98
C LEU A 737 2.10 -21.08 -43.91
N LYS A 738 1.93 -21.20 -45.23
CA LYS A 738 2.88 -20.67 -46.22
C LYS A 738 2.92 -19.14 -46.27
N GLU A 739 1.80 -18.47 -46.00
CA GLU A 739 1.78 -17.01 -45.82
C GLU A 739 2.40 -16.57 -44.49
N ILE A 740 2.20 -17.36 -43.43
CA ILE A 740 2.62 -17.10 -42.04
C ILE A 740 4.09 -17.44 -41.78
N ASP A 741 4.76 -18.27 -42.60
CA ASP A 741 6.13 -18.71 -42.38
C ASP A 741 7.13 -17.52 -42.40
N MET A 742 7.30 -16.87 -41.25
CA MET A 742 8.57 -16.41 -40.72
C MET A 742 9.28 -17.65 -40.17
N SER A 743 10.56 -17.80 -40.46
CA SER A 743 11.36 -18.75 -39.69
C SER A 743 11.30 -18.37 -38.19
N GLU A 744 11.44 -19.35 -37.28
CA GLU A 744 11.53 -19.08 -35.83
C GLU A 744 12.62 -18.04 -35.51
N TYR A 745 13.70 -18.05 -36.30
CA TYR A 745 14.78 -17.08 -36.24
C TYR A 745 14.33 -15.65 -36.62
N ASP A 746 13.50 -15.52 -37.64
CA ASP A 746 12.98 -14.22 -38.10
C ASP A 746 11.98 -13.63 -37.11
N ALA A 747 11.11 -14.46 -36.55
CA ALA A 747 10.14 -14.03 -35.52
C ALA A 747 10.85 -13.54 -34.25
N SER A 748 11.83 -14.30 -33.76
CA SER A 748 12.62 -13.91 -32.58
C SER A 748 13.46 -12.63 -32.83
N THR A 749 13.98 -12.45 -34.04
CA THR A 749 14.71 -11.23 -34.42
C THR A 749 13.81 -10.00 -34.41
N TYR A 750 12.59 -10.09 -34.97
CA TYR A 750 11.64 -8.99 -34.94
C TYR A 750 11.16 -8.67 -33.52
N GLU A 751 10.83 -9.71 -32.76
CA GLU A 751 10.36 -9.58 -31.37
C GLU A 751 11.40 -8.88 -30.48
N ARG A 752 12.70 -9.07 -30.73
CA ARG A 752 13.77 -8.34 -30.04
C ARG A 752 13.63 -6.81 -30.19
N PHE A 753 13.45 -6.32 -31.42
CA PHE A 753 13.32 -4.89 -31.70
C PHE A 753 11.97 -4.33 -31.24
N SER A 754 10.87 -5.05 -31.51
CA SER A 754 9.52 -4.63 -31.07
C SER A 754 9.41 -4.54 -29.55
N ASN A 755 9.94 -5.52 -28.79
CA ASN A 755 9.91 -5.49 -27.33
C ASN A 755 10.71 -4.32 -26.73
N ALA A 756 11.81 -3.91 -27.37
CA ALA A 756 12.62 -2.78 -26.91
C ALA A 756 11.87 -1.44 -26.98
N VAL A 757 10.97 -1.30 -27.97
CA VAL A 757 10.22 -0.06 -28.23
C VAL A 757 8.74 -0.11 -27.87
N ARG A 758 8.20 -1.26 -27.42
CA ARG A 758 6.77 -1.45 -27.15
C ARG A 758 6.15 -0.38 -26.25
N ARG A 759 6.86 0.05 -25.19
CA ARG A 759 6.40 1.11 -24.28
C ARG A 759 6.41 2.48 -24.96
N GLN A 760 7.43 2.73 -25.78
CA GLN A 760 7.66 3.96 -26.53
C GLN A 760 6.61 4.11 -27.65
N VAL A 761 6.24 3.02 -28.32
CA VAL A 761 5.14 2.96 -29.30
C VAL A 761 3.82 3.39 -28.66
N GLN A 762 3.49 2.85 -27.47
CA GLN A 762 2.29 3.25 -26.75
C GLN A 762 2.31 4.74 -26.37
N SER A 763 3.45 5.24 -25.88
CA SER A 763 3.63 6.66 -25.56
C SER A 763 3.44 7.55 -26.79
N LEU A 764 3.98 7.15 -27.94
CA LEU A 764 3.87 7.90 -29.18
C LEU A 764 2.43 7.88 -29.71
N ARG A 765 1.69 6.76 -29.62
CA ARG A 765 0.27 6.71 -30.00
C ARG A 765 -0.59 7.69 -29.18
N ILE A 766 -0.34 7.82 -27.88
CA ILE A 766 -1.04 8.81 -27.03
C ILE A 766 -0.75 10.25 -27.51
N ILE A 767 0.50 10.53 -27.88
CA ILE A 767 0.87 11.84 -28.44
C ILE A 767 0.16 12.07 -29.78
N LEU A 768 0.15 11.07 -30.67
CA LEU A 768 -0.52 11.16 -31.97
C LEU A 768 -2.05 11.36 -31.85
N ASP A 769 -2.67 10.84 -30.78
CA ASP A 769 -4.09 11.07 -30.50
C ASP A 769 -4.41 12.51 -30.09
N SER A 770 -3.50 13.18 -29.38
CA SER A 770 -3.68 14.56 -28.90
C SER A 770 -3.35 15.63 -29.96
N LEU A 771 -2.74 15.26 -31.08
CA LEU A 771 -2.40 16.19 -32.16
C LEU A 771 -3.67 16.68 -32.89
N GLN A 772 -3.82 18.01 -32.91
CA GLN A 772 -4.96 18.72 -33.48
C GLN A 772 -4.76 19.03 -34.97
N ALA A 773 -5.88 19.24 -35.67
CA ALA A 773 -5.91 19.76 -37.02
C ALA A 773 -5.45 21.22 -37.06
N LYS A 774 -4.68 21.61 -38.08
CA LYS A 774 -4.15 22.98 -38.21
C LYS A 774 -4.56 23.71 -39.48
N GLY A 775 -5.29 23.05 -40.38
CA GLY A 775 -5.77 23.63 -41.62
C GLY A 775 -6.48 24.96 -41.41
N LYS A 776 -5.89 26.04 -41.93
CA LYS A 776 -6.46 27.38 -41.88
C LYS A 776 -7.62 27.48 -42.85
N GLU A 777 -8.85 27.58 -42.34
CA GLU A 777 -10.02 27.83 -43.17
C GLU A 777 -10.27 29.34 -43.33
N ARG A 778 -10.69 29.74 -44.53
CA ARG A 778 -11.19 31.09 -44.79
C ARG A 778 -12.58 31.23 -44.17
N GLN A 779 -12.65 31.85 -43.01
CA GLN A 779 -13.90 32.19 -42.35
C GLN A 779 -14.21 33.68 -42.43
N TRP A 780 -15.47 34.02 -42.20
CA TRP A 780 -15.92 35.41 -42.07
C TRP A 780 -15.61 35.90 -40.65
N LEU A 781 -14.56 36.71 -40.51
CA LEU A 781 -14.27 37.47 -39.30
C LEU A 781 -15.37 38.52 -39.11
N LYS A 782 -16.20 38.36 -38.10
CA LYS A 782 -17.27 39.30 -37.74
C LYS A 782 -16.72 40.46 -36.87
N ASN A 783 -17.56 41.46 -36.59
CA ASN A 783 -17.23 42.60 -35.72
C ASN A 783 -16.08 43.51 -36.20
N GLN A 784 -15.93 43.63 -37.51
CA GLN A 784 -14.91 44.49 -38.10
C GLN A 784 -15.46 45.90 -38.32
N SER A 785 -14.59 46.90 -38.25
CA SER A 785 -14.91 48.30 -38.57
C SER A 785 -14.89 48.59 -40.08
N MET A 786 -14.41 47.63 -40.88
CA MET A 786 -14.33 47.70 -42.34
C MET A 786 -14.57 46.30 -42.94
N GLY A 787 -15.27 46.22 -44.07
CA GLY A 787 -15.56 44.96 -44.74
C GLY A 787 -16.92 44.95 -45.43
N GLU A 788 -17.47 43.77 -45.66
CA GLU A 788 -18.84 43.58 -46.13
C GLU A 788 -19.80 43.72 -44.94
N LEU A 789 -21.00 44.30 -45.12
CA LEU A 789 -21.94 44.47 -43.99
C LEU A 789 -22.38 43.10 -43.44
N ASP A 790 -22.37 42.92 -42.12
CA ASP A 790 -22.95 41.74 -41.48
C ASP A 790 -24.46 41.95 -41.28
N ASP A 791 -25.28 41.27 -42.08
CA ASP A 791 -26.73 41.39 -42.07
C ASP A 791 -27.36 41.14 -40.68
N ALA A 792 -26.67 40.37 -39.81
CA ALA A 792 -27.10 40.13 -38.44
C ALA A 792 -26.95 41.35 -37.51
N LYS A 793 -26.18 42.38 -37.92
CA LYS A 793 -25.83 43.57 -37.11
C LYS A 793 -26.39 44.88 -37.65
N ILE A 794 -27.40 44.81 -38.52
CA ILE A 794 -28.05 45.99 -39.09
C ILE A 794 -28.67 46.88 -37.99
N ILE A 795 -29.25 46.28 -36.95
CA ILE A 795 -29.85 47.01 -35.82
C ILE A 795 -28.75 47.75 -35.03
N ASP A 796 -27.63 47.09 -34.75
CA ASP A 796 -26.50 47.68 -34.03
C ASP A 796 -25.93 48.89 -34.81
N GLY A 797 -25.84 48.78 -36.13
CA GLY A 797 -25.41 49.89 -37.00
C GLY A 797 -26.35 51.09 -36.96
N LEU A 798 -27.67 50.86 -36.89
CA LEU A 798 -28.66 51.92 -36.72
C LEU A 798 -28.55 52.61 -35.35
N THR A 799 -28.04 51.91 -34.34
CA THR A 799 -27.78 52.48 -32.99
C THR A 799 -26.41 53.17 -32.85
N GLY A 800 -25.59 53.18 -33.91
CA GLY A 800 -24.30 53.88 -33.95
C GLY A 800 -23.06 53.00 -33.72
N GLU A 801 -23.23 51.68 -33.66
CA GLU A 801 -22.11 50.74 -33.51
C GLU A 801 -21.30 50.66 -34.82
N LYS A 802 -19.97 50.79 -34.71
CA LYS A 802 -19.07 50.84 -35.89
C LYS A 802 -18.56 49.45 -36.30
N THR A 803 -18.69 48.45 -35.43
CA THR A 803 -18.19 47.08 -35.64
C THR A 803 -19.23 46.16 -36.30
N ILE A 804 -19.79 46.61 -37.42
CA ILE A 804 -20.92 45.93 -38.10
C ILE A 804 -20.53 45.23 -39.41
N TYR A 805 -19.23 45.12 -39.69
CA TYR A 805 -18.73 44.51 -40.91
C TYR A 805 -18.12 43.13 -40.67
N LYS A 806 -18.10 42.30 -41.71
CA LYS A 806 -17.44 41.00 -41.80
C LYS A 806 -16.37 41.01 -42.90
N ARG A 807 -15.25 40.32 -42.68
CA ARG A 807 -14.13 40.20 -43.63
C ARG A 807 -13.70 38.75 -43.76
N ARG A 808 -13.33 38.31 -44.98
CA ARG A 808 -12.69 36.99 -45.14
C ARG A 808 -11.27 37.03 -44.56
N GLY A 809 -11.01 36.20 -43.56
CA GLY A 809 -9.71 36.00 -42.96
C GLY A 809 -9.43 34.51 -42.76
N GLU A 810 -8.16 34.15 -42.70
CA GLU A 810 -7.73 32.83 -42.27
C GLU A 810 -7.76 32.82 -40.74
N LEU A 811 -8.63 31.99 -40.17
CA LEU A 811 -8.70 31.77 -38.73
C LEU A 811 -8.10 30.41 -38.43
N ASP A 812 -7.33 30.32 -37.34
CA ASP A 812 -6.88 29.02 -36.86
C ASP A 812 -8.12 28.19 -36.43
N PRO A 813 -8.12 26.89 -36.72
CA PRO A 813 -9.26 26.03 -36.41
C PRO A 813 -9.60 26.02 -34.91
N GLU A 814 -10.89 26.00 -34.58
CA GLU A 814 -11.35 25.87 -33.20
C GLU A 814 -10.87 24.54 -32.58
N GLN A 815 -10.57 24.57 -31.28
CA GLN A 815 -10.03 23.44 -30.53
C GLN A 815 -11.00 22.23 -30.61
N GLY A 816 -10.55 21.14 -31.24
CA GLY A 816 -11.35 19.92 -31.43
C GLY A 816 -11.97 19.76 -32.82
N SER A 817 -11.69 20.65 -33.77
CA SER A 817 -12.12 20.48 -35.17
C SER A 817 -11.50 19.22 -35.82
N PRO A 818 -12.26 18.48 -36.65
CA PRO A 818 -11.76 17.27 -37.30
C PRO A 818 -10.73 17.60 -38.39
N GLN A 819 -9.65 16.82 -38.44
CA GLN A 819 -8.58 16.97 -39.42
C GLN A 819 -9.06 16.59 -40.83
N GLN A 820 -8.98 17.53 -41.78
CA GLN A 820 -9.43 17.30 -43.17
C GLN A 820 -8.36 16.65 -44.06
N LYS A 821 -7.08 17.02 -43.90
CA LYS A 821 -5.94 16.45 -44.66
C LYS A 821 -4.94 15.79 -43.71
N PRO A 822 -4.32 14.65 -44.08
CA PRO A 822 -3.30 14.03 -43.23
C PRO A 822 -2.04 14.92 -43.14
N LYS A 823 -1.31 14.82 -42.03
CA LYS A 823 0.03 15.39 -41.87
C LYS A 823 1.02 14.47 -42.59
N ARG A 824 2.02 15.05 -43.27
CA ARG A 824 3.01 14.33 -44.06
C ARG A 824 4.32 14.23 -43.30
N LEU A 825 4.76 13.02 -42.98
CA LEU A 825 5.99 12.75 -42.23
C LEU A 825 6.98 11.93 -43.07
N ARG A 826 8.19 12.43 -43.28
CA ARG A 826 9.30 11.66 -43.84
C ARG A 826 10.38 11.43 -42.81
N VAL A 827 10.75 10.17 -42.61
CA VAL A 827 11.90 9.79 -41.78
C VAL A 827 13.08 9.47 -42.69
N LEU A 828 14.15 10.25 -42.56
CA LEU A 828 15.43 9.99 -43.23
C LEU A 828 16.33 9.19 -42.30
N ALA A 829 16.64 7.95 -42.66
CA ALA A 829 17.46 7.07 -41.85
C ALA A 829 18.88 6.95 -42.42
N ASP A 830 19.89 7.28 -41.63
CA ASP A 830 21.27 6.98 -41.97
C ASP A 830 21.49 5.46 -42.01
N VAL A 831 21.81 4.96 -43.21
CA VAL A 831 22.14 3.55 -43.49
C VAL A 831 23.54 3.44 -44.11
N SER A 832 24.45 4.29 -43.65
CA SER A 832 25.85 4.33 -44.08
C SER A 832 26.74 3.29 -43.38
N GLY A 833 27.95 3.09 -43.92
CA GLY A 833 28.90 2.13 -43.38
C GLY A 833 29.39 2.47 -41.95
N SER A 834 29.31 3.74 -41.51
CA SER A 834 29.65 4.11 -40.13
C SER A 834 28.63 3.57 -39.14
N MET A 835 27.35 3.52 -39.53
CA MET A 835 26.28 2.92 -38.74
C MET A 835 26.58 1.45 -38.44
N TYR A 836 26.98 0.67 -39.44
CA TYR A 836 27.35 -0.73 -39.26
C TYR A 836 28.67 -0.91 -38.50
N ARG A 837 29.73 -0.18 -38.88
CA ARG A 837 31.08 -0.32 -38.32
C ARG A 837 31.14 -0.03 -36.83
N PHE A 838 30.47 1.03 -36.38
CA PHE A 838 30.51 1.46 -34.98
C PHE A 838 29.38 0.89 -34.13
N ASN A 839 28.45 0.11 -34.74
CA ASN A 839 27.35 -0.52 -34.01
C ASN A 839 27.83 -1.42 -32.86
N GLY A 840 28.96 -2.12 -33.01
CA GLY A 840 29.52 -2.94 -31.93
C GLY A 840 30.06 -2.14 -30.73
N VAL A 841 30.26 -0.83 -30.89
CA VAL A 841 30.77 0.06 -29.84
C VAL A 841 29.64 0.76 -29.11
N ASP A 842 28.67 1.30 -29.87
CA ASP A 842 27.63 2.14 -29.30
C ASP A 842 26.21 1.77 -29.71
N ALA A 843 25.98 0.64 -30.40
CA ALA A 843 24.66 0.19 -30.85
C ALA A 843 23.85 1.20 -31.69
N ARG A 844 24.51 2.13 -32.40
CA ARG A 844 23.84 3.20 -33.19
C ARG A 844 22.92 2.69 -34.30
N LEU A 845 23.30 1.62 -35.01
CA LEU A 845 22.47 1.04 -36.07
C LEU A 845 21.28 0.29 -35.47
N GLU A 846 21.48 -0.43 -34.36
CA GLU A 846 20.37 -1.06 -33.63
C GLU A 846 19.38 -0.01 -33.13
N ARG A 847 19.83 1.10 -32.54
CA ARG A 847 18.93 2.20 -32.13
C ARG A 847 18.20 2.85 -33.30
N SER A 848 18.85 3.03 -34.44
CA SER A 848 18.20 3.57 -35.65
C SER A 848 17.10 2.62 -36.16
N MET A 849 17.37 1.31 -36.18
CA MET A 849 16.38 0.29 -36.52
C MET A 849 15.23 0.23 -35.51
N GLU A 850 15.51 0.36 -34.21
CA GLU A 850 14.49 0.48 -33.15
C GLU A 850 13.62 1.72 -33.35
N ALA A 851 14.21 2.88 -33.68
CA ALA A 851 13.48 4.12 -33.95
C ALA A 851 12.54 3.98 -35.17
N VAL A 852 13.03 3.36 -36.26
CA VAL A 852 12.21 3.07 -37.45
C VAL A 852 11.10 2.06 -37.12
N CYS A 853 11.40 1.00 -36.36
CA CYS A 853 10.41 0.04 -35.88
C CYS A 853 9.31 0.74 -35.07
N MET A 854 9.70 1.61 -34.14
CA MET A 854 8.78 2.39 -33.32
C MET A 854 7.85 3.27 -34.15
N VAL A 855 8.37 3.97 -35.18
CA VAL A 855 7.55 4.81 -36.07
C VAL A 855 6.56 3.95 -36.88
N MET A 856 7.01 2.82 -37.44
CA MET A 856 6.14 1.91 -38.20
C MET A 856 5.04 1.28 -37.34
N GLU A 857 5.34 0.91 -36.09
CA GLU A 857 4.33 0.36 -35.16
C GLU A 857 3.41 1.45 -34.60
N ALA A 858 3.92 2.65 -34.30
CA ALA A 858 3.11 3.72 -33.72
C ALA A 858 2.10 4.30 -34.72
N LEU A 859 2.49 4.44 -35.99
CA LEU A 859 1.63 5.01 -37.04
C LEU A 859 0.67 3.99 -37.67
N GLU A 860 0.75 2.72 -37.28
CA GLU A 860 -0.23 1.71 -37.67
C GLU A 860 -1.64 2.14 -37.22
N SER A 861 -2.61 2.09 -38.13
CA SER A 861 -3.99 2.55 -37.93
C SER A 861 -4.18 4.09 -37.83
N TYR A 862 -3.13 4.89 -38.00
CA TYR A 862 -3.18 6.35 -38.06
C TYR A 862 -3.15 6.91 -39.49
N GLU A 863 -3.37 6.08 -40.50
CA GLU A 863 -3.28 6.42 -41.94
C GLU A 863 -4.16 7.63 -42.34
N HIS A 864 -5.27 7.86 -41.62
CA HIS A 864 -6.17 8.99 -41.83
C HIS A 864 -5.64 10.32 -41.26
N LYS A 865 -4.75 10.28 -40.26
CA LYS A 865 -4.12 11.46 -39.63
C LYS A 865 -2.71 11.72 -40.16
N PHE A 866 -1.95 10.67 -40.48
CA PHE A 866 -0.55 10.72 -40.89
C PHE A 866 -0.29 9.88 -42.14
N LYS A 867 0.34 10.48 -43.15
CA LYS A 867 0.94 9.77 -44.27
C LYS A 867 2.46 9.80 -44.11
N TYR A 868 3.09 8.64 -43.97
CA TYR A 868 4.54 8.56 -43.76
C TYR A 868 5.29 7.71 -44.79
N ASP A 869 6.56 8.04 -44.98
CA ASP A 869 7.53 7.27 -45.75
C ASP A 869 8.90 7.30 -45.06
N ILE A 870 9.70 6.29 -45.38
CA ILE A 870 11.04 6.12 -44.80
C ILE A 870 12.02 5.96 -45.95
N VAL A 871 13.01 6.86 -45.97
CA VAL A 871 14.05 6.90 -47.00
C VAL A 871 15.40 6.81 -46.31
N GLY A 872 16.28 5.96 -46.81
CA GLY A 872 17.65 5.83 -46.36
C GLY A 872 18.58 6.77 -47.12
N HIS A 873 19.66 7.21 -46.48
CA HIS A 873 20.81 7.81 -47.16
C HIS A 873 22.10 7.09 -46.73
N SER A 874 23.05 6.99 -47.66
CA SER A 874 24.38 6.40 -47.43
C SER A 874 25.33 6.89 -48.53
N GLY A 875 26.57 6.41 -48.57
CA GLY A 875 27.49 6.72 -49.66
C GLY A 875 27.08 6.23 -51.06
N ASP A 876 26.06 5.37 -51.19
CA ASP A 876 25.55 4.91 -52.49
C ASP A 876 24.51 5.87 -53.10
N GLY A 877 23.86 6.70 -52.30
CA GLY A 877 22.77 7.56 -52.76
C GLY A 877 21.99 8.24 -51.62
N PHE A 878 21.17 9.22 -52.01
CA PHE A 878 20.40 10.07 -51.10
C PHE A 878 18.90 9.68 -51.01
N ASP A 879 18.44 8.73 -51.83
CA ASP A 879 17.04 8.37 -52.04
C ASP A 879 16.79 6.84 -51.97
N ILE A 880 17.38 6.16 -50.97
CA ILE A 880 17.21 4.71 -50.82
C ILE A 880 15.81 4.43 -50.27
N GLU A 881 14.88 3.99 -51.10
CA GLU A 881 13.51 3.70 -50.68
C GLU A 881 13.45 2.50 -49.72
N LEU A 882 13.08 2.75 -48.45
CA LEU A 882 12.85 1.70 -47.45
C LEU A 882 11.36 1.41 -47.29
N VAL A 883 10.54 2.47 -47.18
CA VAL A 883 9.08 2.39 -47.11
C VAL A 883 8.49 3.49 -47.98
N SER A 884 7.69 3.10 -48.98
CA SER A 884 6.92 4.04 -49.80
C SER A 884 5.61 4.44 -49.12
N ALA A 885 5.19 5.69 -49.30
CA ALA A 885 3.97 6.24 -48.73
C ALA A 885 2.69 5.53 -49.21
N ASP A 886 2.74 4.81 -50.33
CA ASP A 886 1.61 4.04 -50.87
C ASP A 886 1.71 2.53 -50.54
N LYS A 887 2.84 2.06 -49.99
CA LYS A 887 3.11 0.66 -49.65
C LYS A 887 3.62 0.51 -48.22
N MET A 888 2.78 0.91 -47.26
CA MET A 888 3.10 0.81 -45.84
C MET A 888 3.11 -0.65 -45.34
N PRO A 889 4.05 -1.03 -44.44
CA PRO A 889 4.14 -2.38 -43.92
C PRO A 889 3.00 -2.67 -42.93
N LYS A 890 2.12 -3.61 -43.28
CA LYS A 890 0.93 -3.97 -42.48
C LYS A 890 1.16 -5.09 -41.47
N ASN A 891 2.15 -5.95 -41.74
CA ASN A 891 2.43 -7.13 -40.92
C ASN A 891 3.90 -7.13 -40.46
N ASP A 892 4.18 -7.81 -39.35
CA ASP A 892 5.51 -7.91 -38.73
C ASP A 892 6.59 -8.40 -39.71
N LYS A 893 6.26 -9.33 -40.60
CA LYS A 893 7.18 -9.80 -41.66
C LYS A 893 7.60 -8.70 -42.62
N GLN A 894 6.69 -7.77 -42.97
CA GLN A 894 7.02 -6.65 -43.84
C GLN A 894 7.87 -5.61 -43.11
N ARG A 895 7.59 -5.36 -41.82
CA ARG A 895 8.41 -4.49 -40.96
C ARG A 895 9.82 -5.07 -40.78
N LEU A 896 9.94 -6.36 -40.49
CA LEU A 896 11.22 -7.06 -40.41
C LEU A 896 12.01 -6.99 -41.73
N LYS A 897 11.33 -7.08 -42.88
CA LYS A 897 11.98 -6.93 -44.18
C LYS A 897 12.63 -5.55 -44.32
N VAL A 898 11.96 -4.49 -43.87
CA VAL A 898 12.52 -3.13 -43.86
C VAL A 898 13.78 -3.06 -42.98
N LEU A 899 13.72 -3.60 -41.76
CA LEU A 899 14.88 -3.62 -40.84
C LEU A 899 16.06 -4.43 -41.41
N LYS A 900 15.78 -5.59 -42.03
CA LYS A 900 16.80 -6.40 -42.71
C LYS A 900 17.42 -5.65 -43.89
N THR A 901 16.62 -4.92 -44.66
CA THR A 901 17.12 -4.07 -45.76
C THR A 901 18.04 -2.97 -45.21
N MET A 902 17.65 -2.28 -44.13
CA MET A 902 18.51 -1.26 -43.50
C MET A 902 19.86 -1.83 -43.04
N HIS A 903 19.83 -2.98 -42.37
CA HIS A 903 21.03 -3.65 -41.90
C HIS A 903 21.93 -4.11 -43.04
N ALA A 904 21.36 -4.77 -44.06
CA ALA A 904 22.10 -5.22 -45.24
C ALA A 904 22.68 -4.04 -46.03
N HIS A 905 21.90 -2.98 -46.23
CA HIS A 905 22.37 -1.78 -46.93
C HIS A 905 23.56 -1.15 -46.21
N SER A 906 23.46 -0.96 -44.88
CA SER A 906 24.55 -0.40 -44.07
C SER A 906 25.83 -1.26 -44.09
N GLN A 907 25.69 -2.57 -44.33
CA GLN A 907 26.82 -3.50 -44.42
C GLN A 907 27.55 -3.42 -45.77
N PHE A 908 26.83 -3.20 -46.87
CA PHE A 908 27.35 -3.32 -48.24
C PHE A 908 27.51 -1.99 -48.97
N CYS A 909 27.12 -0.85 -48.38
CA CYS A 909 27.19 0.44 -49.05
C CYS A 909 28.61 0.98 -49.22
N MET A 910 28.83 1.80 -50.25
CA MET A 910 30.08 2.54 -50.43
C MET A 910 30.30 3.59 -49.34
N SER A 911 31.55 3.95 -49.09
CA SER A 911 31.90 5.00 -48.15
C SER A 911 31.49 6.38 -48.69
N GLY A 912 30.69 7.12 -47.92
CA GLY A 912 30.23 8.46 -48.25
C GLY A 912 29.04 8.83 -47.36
N ASP A 913 28.65 10.10 -47.38
CA ASP A 913 27.49 10.60 -46.66
C ASP A 913 26.77 11.64 -47.52
N TYR A 914 25.52 11.36 -47.86
CA TYR A 914 24.63 12.25 -48.61
C TYR A 914 23.54 12.86 -47.70
N THR A 915 23.79 13.02 -46.39
CA THR A 915 22.84 13.59 -45.42
C THR A 915 22.30 14.95 -45.88
N LEU A 916 23.16 15.84 -46.40
CA LEU A 916 22.75 17.17 -46.85
C LEU A 916 21.81 17.09 -48.05
N GLU A 917 22.22 16.35 -49.08
CA GLU A 917 21.49 16.18 -50.33
C GLU A 917 20.16 15.47 -50.10
N ALA A 918 20.13 14.45 -49.24
CA ALA A 918 18.92 13.74 -48.86
C ALA A 918 17.92 14.64 -48.13
N THR A 919 18.42 15.49 -47.22
CA THR A 919 17.60 16.45 -46.48
C THR A 919 17.03 17.53 -47.43
N GLU A 920 17.87 18.11 -48.29
CA GLU A 920 17.45 19.13 -49.26
C GLU A 920 16.44 18.57 -50.27
N ALA A 921 16.69 17.39 -50.83
CA ALA A 921 15.78 16.73 -51.75
C ALA A 921 14.43 16.42 -51.09
N SER A 922 14.45 15.97 -49.83
CA SER A 922 13.23 15.64 -49.09
C SER A 922 12.37 16.86 -48.78
N ILE A 923 12.99 17.97 -48.40
CA ILE A 923 12.27 19.23 -48.18
C ILE A 923 11.60 19.70 -49.49
N LYS A 924 12.34 19.71 -50.60
CA LYS A 924 11.80 20.12 -51.91
C LYS A 924 10.66 19.23 -52.41
N GLN A 925 10.74 17.92 -52.17
CA GLN A 925 9.70 16.98 -52.57
C GLN A 925 8.45 17.14 -51.72
N LEU A 926 8.58 17.21 -50.39
CA LEU A 926 7.44 17.36 -49.50
C LEU A 926 6.70 18.69 -49.69
N ALA A 927 7.42 19.79 -49.98
CA ALA A 927 6.81 21.09 -50.24
C ALA A 927 5.85 21.10 -51.44
N GLN A 928 5.95 20.14 -52.36
CA GLN A 928 5.06 20.01 -53.52
C GLN A 928 3.80 19.19 -53.24
N GLU A 929 3.76 18.45 -52.13
CA GLU A 929 2.63 17.61 -51.75
C GLU A 929 1.58 18.43 -50.98
N GLU A 930 0.28 18.21 -51.22
CA GLU A 930 -0.76 18.81 -50.37
C GLU A 930 -0.95 18.02 -49.07
N ALA A 931 -0.65 18.64 -47.92
CA ALA A 931 -0.84 18.08 -46.59
C ALA A 931 -1.28 19.16 -45.58
N ASP A 932 -1.72 18.75 -44.39
CA ASP A 932 -2.02 19.68 -43.28
C ASP A 932 -0.73 20.34 -42.75
N GLU A 933 0.30 19.54 -42.54
CA GLU A 933 1.65 19.98 -42.17
C GLU A 933 2.69 19.00 -42.73
N HIS A 934 3.90 19.48 -43.02
CA HIS A 934 5.00 18.69 -43.55
C HIS A 934 6.14 18.59 -42.54
N PHE A 935 6.63 17.37 -42.30
CA PHE A 935 7.69 17.05 -41.36
C PHE A 935 8.79 16.23 -42.03
N VAL A 936 10.04 16.64 -41.84
CA VAL A 936 11.24 15.86 -42.17
C VAL A 936 12.01 15.60 -40.89
N VAL A 937 12.23 14.33 -40.54
CA VAL A 937 13.02 13.94 -39.37
C VAL A 937 14.24 13.14 -39.84
N VAL A 938 15.43 13.70 -39.64
CA VAL A 938 16.71 13.09 -40.04
C VAL A 938 17.33 12.35 -38.87
N LEU A 939 17.60 11.05 -39.01
CA LEU A 939 18.31 10.23 -38.05
C LEU A 939 19.76 10.07 -38.51
N SER A 940 20.71 10.58 -37.74
CA SER A 940 22.15 10.59 -38.11
C SER A 940 23.04 10.17 -36.95
N ASP A 941 24.25 9.67 -37.24
CA ASP A 941 25.28 9.34 -36.25
C ASP A 941 26.16 10.53 -35.80
N ALA A 942 25.78 11.74 -36.20
CA ALA A 942 26.47 13.00 -35.90
C ALA A 942 27.88 13.13 -36.49
N ASN A 943 28.30 12.22 -37.39
CA ASN A 943 29.65 12.18 -37.93
C ASN A 943 29.87 13.07 -39.18
N LEU A 944 29.17 14.21 -39.22
CA LEU A 944 29.12 15.12 -40.38
C LEU A 944 30.48 15.75 -40.72
N GLU A 945 31.31 16.05 -39.71
CA GLU A 945 32.63 16.68 -39.89
C GLU A 945 33.57 15.83 -40.77
N ARG A 946 33.50 14.50 -40.67
CA ARG A 946 34.37 13.58 -41.44
C ARG A 946 34.08 13.59 -42.93
N TYR A 947 32.87 13.97 -43.31
CA TYR A 947 32.42 14.06 -44.71
C TYR A 947 32.50 15.50 -45.25
N GLY A 948 33.10 16.43 -44.49
CA GLY A 948 33.24 17.83 -44.89
C GLY A 948 31.92 18.62 -44.84
N ILE A 949 30.89 18.08 -44.18
CA ILE A 949 29.60 18.74 -43.99
C ILE A 949 29.75 19.73 -42.83
N ARG A 950 29.76 21.02 -43.17
CA ARG A 950 29.80 22.10 -42.18
C ARG A 950 28.44 22.28 -41.51
N PRO A 951 28.36 22.44 -40.18
CA PRO A 951 27.09 22.63 -39.46
C PRO A 951 26.25 23.79 -40.01
N GLU A 952 26.88 24.86 -40.50
CA GLU A 952 26.19 26.02 -41.06
C GLU A 952 25.43 25.67 -42.34
N ARG A 953 25.96 24.76 -43.17
CA ARG A 953 25.27 24.28 -44.37
C ARG A 953 24.06 23.42 -43.99
N PHE A 954 24.21 22.56 -42.98
CA PHE A 954 23.10 21.74 -42.53
C PHE A 954 21.99 22.59 -41.89
N SER A 955 22.36 23.62 -41.13
CA SER A 955 21.44 24.64 -40.61
C SER A 955 20.64 25.31 -41.74
N GLN A 956 21.33 25.78 -42.80
CA GLN A 956 20.69 26.39 -43.96
C GLN A 956 19.69 25.46 -44.66
N VAL A 957 20.05 24.17 -44.82
CA VAL A 957 19.17 23.18 -45.42
C VAL A 957 17.94 22.90 -44.54
N LEU A 958 18.12 22.72 -43.23
CA LEU A 958 17.02 22.50 -42.29
C LEU A 958 16.03 23.68 -42.26
N THR A 959 16.45 24.89 -42.61
CA THR A 959 15.60 26.09 -42.66
C THR A 959 15.30 26.57 -44.09
N SER A 960 15.52 25.74 -45.11
CA SER A 960 15.46 26.16 -46.52
C SER A 960 14.05 26.52 -47.00
N ASP A 961 13.02 25.85 -46.48
CA ASP A 961 11.62 26.11 -46.81
C ASP A 961 10.79 26.30 -45.53
N PRO A 962 10.07 27.44 -45.36
CA PRO A 962 9.23 27.67 -44.18
C PRO A 962 7.98 26.79 -44.12
N GLN A 963 7.56 26.16 -45.22
CA GLN A 963 6.41 25.25 -45.25
C GLN A 963 6.72 23.87 -44.66
N VAL A 964 8.00 23.48 -44.63
CA VAL A 964 8.44 22.16 -44.17
C VAL A 964 9.19 22.26 -42.85
N ASN A 965 8.69 21.56 -41.84
CA ASN A 965 9.33 21.49 -40.53
C ASN A 965 10.39 20.38 -40.51
N ALA A 966 11.65 20.75 -40.73
CA ALA A 966 12.78 19.82 -40.76
C ALA A 966 13.57 19.81 -39.43
N PHE A 967 13.86 18.60 -38.93
CA PHE A 967 14.53 18.34 -37.66
C PHE A 967 15.61 17.26 -37.81
N ALA A 968 16.66 17.34 -37.00
CA ALA A 968 17.72 16.33 -36.91
C ALA A 968 17.75 15.67 -35.52
N ILE A 969 17.80 14.35 -35.48
CA ILE A 969 17.95 13.53 -34.27
C ILE A 969 19.27 12.74 -34.40
N PHE A 970 20.22 13.07 -33.55
CA PHE A 970 21.50 12.38 -33.48
C PHE A 970 21.38 11.13 -32.60
N ILE A 971 21.41 9.94 -33.20
CA ILE A 971 21.22 8.62 -32.56
C ILE A 971 22.56 7.95 -32.21
N GLY A 972 23.67 8.47 -32.74
CA GLY A 972 25.03 8.09 -32.40
C GLY A 972 25.90 9.32 -32.19
N SER A 973 27.06 9.12 -31.56
CA SER A 973 28.09 10.16 -31.42
C SER A 973 29.46 9.52 -31.36
N LEU A 974 30.47 10.19 -31.93
CA LEU A 974 31.88 9.89 -31.70
C LEU A 974 32.43 10.97 -30.76
N GLY A 975 32.59 10.65 -29.48
CA GLY A 975 32.91 11.65 -28.45
C GLY A 975 31.74 12.60 -28.19
N ASP A 976 32.01 13.90 -28.15
CA ASP A 976 31.03 14.97 -27.88
C ASP A 976 30.45 15.63 -29.15
N GLN A 977 30.65 15.03 -30.33
CA GLN A 977 30.25 15.60 -31.62
C GLN A 977 28.74 15.90 -31.71
N ALA A 978 27.87 15.01 -31.24
CA ALA A 978 26.42 15.22 -31.27
C ALA A 978 26.00 16.45 -30.43
N GLU A 979 26.58 16.62 -29.24
CA GLU A 979 26.30 17.78 -28.38
C GLU A 979 26.83 19.09 -28.98
N ARG A 980 28.01 19.05 -29.61
CA ARG A 980 28.58 20.21 -30.31
C ARG A 980 27.73 20.62 -31.51
N LEU A 981 27.25 19.67 -32.30
CA LEU A 981 26.33 19.92 -33.41
C LEU A 981 25.00 20.49 -32.92
N GLN A 982 24.44 19.94 -31.83
CA GLN A 982 23.21 20.45 -31.24
C GLN A 982 23.32 21.94 -30.84
N ARG A 983 24.45 22.35 -30.26
CA ARG A 983 24.73 23.76 -29.89
C ARG A 983 24.92 24.70 -31.08
N THR A 984 25.25 24.17 -32.25
CA THR A 984 25.59 24.95 -33.46
C THR A 984 24.40 25.06 -34.41
N LEU A 985 23.52 24.06 -34.43
CA LEU A 985 22.29 24.05 -35.21
C LEU A 985 21.20 24.94 -34.58
N PRO A 986 20.17 25.36 -35.34
CA PRO A 986 19.10 26.21 -34.83
C PRO A 986 18.40 25.59 -33.62
N ALA A 987 18.18 26.40 -32.57
CA ALA A 987 17.53 25.97 -31.34
C ALA A 987 16.15 25.36 -31.63
N GLY A 988 15.88 24.18 -31.05
CA GLY A 988 14.63 23.44 -31.27
C GLY A 988 14.56 22.64 -32.57
N ARG A 989 15.58 22.67 -33.43
CA ARG A 989 15.65 21.86 -34.68
C ARG A 989 16.59 20.66 -34.61
N SER A 990 17.37 20.53 -33.54
CA SER A 990 18.33 19.43 -33.36
C SER A 990 18.21 18.80 -31.96
N PHE A 991 18.26 17.48 -31.93
CA PHE A 991 18.11 16.68 -30.70
C PHE A 991 19.17 15.59 -30.65
N VAL A 992 19.58 15.21 -29.45
CA VAL A 992 20.49 14.09 -29.20
C VAL A 992 19.71 12.99 -28.48
N ALA A 993 19.73 11.77 -29.02
CA ALA A 993 18.98 10.62 -28.52
C ALA A 993 19.88 9.40 -28.41
N MET A 994 20.61 9.29 -27.30
CA MET A 994 21.50 8.14 -27.04
C MET A 994 20.74 6.92 -26.46
N ASP A 995 19.49 7.10 -26.02
CA ASP A 995 18.55 6.04 -25.60
C ASP A 995 17.25 6.20 -26.41
N THR A 996 16.73 5.10 -26.99
CA THR A 996 15.48 5.10 -27.79
C THR A 996 14.25 5.51 -26.96
N LYS A 997 14.32 5.43 -25.62
CA LYS A 997 13.30 5.97 -24.71
C LYS A 997 13.10 7.49 -24.82
N GLN A 998 14.10 8.23 -25.30
CA GLN A 998 14.01 9.69 -25.44
C GLN A 998 13.27 10.10 -26.73
N ILE A 999 13.21 9.22 -27.73
CA ILE A 999 12.66 9.54 -29.06
C ILE A 999 11.17 9.93 -28.99
N PRO A 1000 10.27 9.27 -28.21
CA PRO A 1000 8.89 9.73 -28.08
C PRO A 1000 8.76 11.15 -27.53
N GLN A 1001 9.58 11.51 -26.53
CA GLN A 1001 9.58 12.86 -25.95
C GLN A 1001 10.13 13.88 -26.95
N ILE A 1002 11.16 13.52 -27.72
CA ILE A 1002 11.71 14.36 -28.79
C ILE A 1002 10.67 14.57 -29.89
N LEU A 1003 9.98 13.52 -30.33
CA LEU A 1003 8.90 13.63 -31.33
C LEU A 1003 7.72 14.45 -30.78
N GLN A 1004 7.39 14.31 -29.50
CA GLN A 1004 6.40 15.17 -28.84
C GLN A 1004 6.82 16.64 -28.89
N GLN A 1005 8.07 16.94 -28.53
CA GLN A 1005 8.62 18.30 -28.59
C GLN A 1005 8.60 18.82 -30.03
N ILE A 1006 8.96 18.00 -31.02
CA ILE A 1006 8.89 18.34 -32.44
C ILE A 1006 7.45 18.73 -32.82
N PHE A 1007 6.47 17.87 -32.56
CA PHE A 1007 5.08 18.12 -32.93
C PHE A 1007 4.40 19.23 -32.10
N THR A 1008 4.86 19.49 -30.87
CA THR A 1008 4.33 20.56 -29.99
C THR A 1008 4.99 21.90 -30.28
N SER A 1009 6.28 21.92 -30.63
CA SER A 1009 7.02 23.14 -30.96
C SER A 1009 6.40 23.87 -32.15
N THR A 1010 5.88 23.11 -33.12
CA THR A 1010 5.13 23.68 -34.25
C THR A 1010 3.79 24.27 -33.81
N MET A 1011 3.14 23.76 -32.74
CA MET A 1011 1.93 24.39 -32.20
C MET A 1011 2.19 25.75 -31.55
N LEU A 1012 3.32 25.89 -30.84
CA LEU A 1012 3.68 27.11 -30.13
C LEU A 1012 4.29 28.19 -31.02
N SER A 1013 4.97 27.84 -32.12
CA SER A 1013 5.59 28.81 -33.04
C SER A 1013 4.59 29.63 -33.87
N SER A 1014 3.29 29.35 -33.74
CA SER A 1014 2.19 30.04 -34.43
C SER A 1014 1.33 30.93 -33.52
N ALA A 1015 1.65 31.01 -32.22
CA ALA A 1015 0.95 31.86 -31.26
C ALA A 1015 1.49 33.30 -31.24
#